data_AF-A0A1C1CF93-F1
#
_entry.id   AF-A0A1C1CF93-F1
#
_cell.length_a   1.000
_cell.length_b   1.000
_cell.length_c   1.000
_cell.angle_alpha   90.00
_cell.angle_beta   90.00
_cell.angle_gamma   90.00
#
_symmetry.space_group_name_H-M   'P 1'
#
loop_
_entity.id
_entity.type
_entity.pdbx_description
1 polymer ?
#
loop_
_entity_poly.entity_id
_entity_poly.type
_entity_poly.pdbx_seq_one_letter_code
_entity_poly.pdbx_strand_id
1 'polypeptide(L)'
;MGSIGPPSPPPQFLVIGAGSRGHAYARAVEASTSGQIAAVAEIDPFKRQEFGRRYIWGSGGQPTDGQSFGDWAEWVAWETQRRQRADRAGPEAGYIPITGVFICTLDDSHAPIIRAIAPLNLHILCEKPLAISLSDCLSISTALSKYPPKVVSIGHVLHYSPHNILLRKLLTVEQAIGEIVSIEHTEPVGWWHFSHSYVRGNWRRLTPEGVGSLLTKSGHDIDFILWLLCSPSPLTGDTPHLPSTVSSNGAITHFRRARKPKAAGAATNCLSCPAEPDCIYSAKKIYRDKWLRTEKDTGWPLKIVVPEIEDIVSAKGWDAGEERLMQRLGEDYGKDTTPDDVIASRSWYGRCVYESDNNVVDDQIVAMDWEDDPLPGQELGRGPKRALFHMTYPTQSQCERRGRIYGTLGEITYDSHTITVHTFADGKTTVHDIPKQAPEVEKSHGGGDWGLAGAFVQAVQNVDAGTMNVAQAQRELVGCDLEEIILSHAVVFAAEEARRERTVVNWAEWWKQNGTLRTSDDTKERSTVGTDGKHWQARTQRAFRTCERQVLLLAPAYARTMNASRLLLEHASDIPGHTRISCFETYLQWTSANVNAALSRPAPACIRASPAPTAAAAALLLRLARRKRPSLSVCGGIPCETFCRGIMATRPAMRVLLLLSALQVTTLVLAQTQFASPATPTVPIPGASSPWLTTMTTTTTSPSATFGTINAPTQPAAHSSTMTSTFSSSFEDAKVAHAAIGAIAFLFIFPFGGIIIKVWPHRHIAWIHAAIQAFGLAMYLACLGLGLWMGSQLHTLHRYHALVGYVVLAMLAVQPLLKMHWFHASIPRVAAFMPIHVWIGRVSLMLGIIDGGLGFRLSATLGGPPHWSQGWKITYGIVGGIVWCVYVAVCLVWVELKKKKNKVPRAAPPSPGAPPPPEDLVVALALADHQHVRDMSERYPKKTAAEIVVTAKAMDSDVESANTLPVTPRRPSRAVVV
;
A
#
# COMPACT_ATOMS: atom_id res chain seq x y z
N MET A 1 -2.19 35.34 22.36
CA MET A 1 -2.43 33.90 22.14
C MET A 1 -3.67 33.79 21.26
N GLY A 2 -3.59 33.15 20.09
CA GLY A 2 -4.77 32.89 19.28
C GLY A 2 -5.57 31.74 19.88
N SER A 3 -6.90 31.85 19.92
CA SER A 3 -7.74 30.72 20.32
C SER A 3 -7.66 29.64 19.24
N ILE A 4 -7.14 28.46 19.59
CA ILE A 4 -7.29 27.28 18.74
C ILE A 4 -8.75 26.85 18.91
N GLY A 5 -9.54 27.00 17.85
CA GLY A 5 -10.92 26.53 17.85
C GLY A 5 -11.00 25.02 18.12
N PRO A 6 -12.15 24.52 18.61
CA PRO A 6 -12.32 23.07 18.78
C PRO A 6 -12.04 22.36 17.44
N PRO A 7 -11.36 21.20 17.45
CA PRO A 7 -11.08 20.47 16.22
C PRO A 7 -12.39 20.12 15.51
N SER A 8 -12.40 20.25 14.18
CA SER A 8 -13.52 19.84 13.35
C SER A 8 -13.86 18.36 13.61
N PRO A 9 -15.16 17.99 13.68
CA PRO A 9 -15.55 16.61 13.87
C PRO A 9 -15.00 15.71 12.74
N PRO A 10 -14.73 14.42 13.02
CA PRO A 10 -14.30 13.48 12.00
C PRO A 10 -15.37 13.38 10.89
N PRO A 11 -14.99 13.30 9.59
CA PRO A 11 -15.96 13.18 8.51
C PRO A 11 -16.82 11.92 8.70
N GLN A 12 -18.14 12.14 8.73
CA GLN A 12 -19.12 11.07 8.88
C GLN A 12 -19.50 10.52 7.51
N PHE A 13 -19.54 9.20 7.38
CA PHE A 13 -19.85 8.50 6.14
C PHE A 13 -21.05 7.56 6.26
N LEU A 14 -21.91 7.59 5.24
CA LEU A 14 -22.89 6.55 4.96
C LEU A 14 -22.25 5.48 4.06
N VAL A 15 -22.52 4.20 4.32
CA VAL A 15 -22.24 3.13 3.36
C VAL A 15 -23.55 2.58 2.80
N ILE A 16 -23.72 2.72 1.48
CA ILE A 16 -24.84 2.17 0.72
C ILE A 16 -24.35 0.85 0.10
N GLY A 17 -24.93 -0.27 0.51
CA GLY A 17 -24.48 -1.62 0.14
C GLY A 17 -23.44 -2.18 1.12
N ALA A 18 -23.90 -2.96 2.09
CA ALA A 18 -23.08 -3.68 3.08
C ALA A 18 -22.50 -5.00 2.52
N GLY A 19 -22.23 -5.05 1.22
CA GLY A 19 -21.58 -6.19 0.58
C GLY A 19 -20.09 -6.31 0.95
N SER A 20 -19.40 -7.26 0.32
CA SER A 20 -17.95 -7.48 0.58
C SER A 20 -17.09 -6.23 0.34
N ARG A 21 -17.55 -5.29 -0.51
CA ARG A 21 -16.84 -4.02 -0.73
C ARG A 21 -17.16 -2.98 0.34
N GLY A 22 -18.43 -2.83 0.74
CA GLY A 22 -18.80 -1.95 1.86
C GLY A 22 -17.99 -2.31 3.11
N HIS A 23 -17.86 -3.61 3.42
CA HIS A 23 -16.99 -4.12 4.49
C HIS A 23 -15.49 -3.85 4.28
N ALA A 24 -15.00 -3.73 3.04
CA ALA A 24 -13.60 -3.42 2.75
C ALA A 24 -13.30 -1.93 3.00
N TYR A 25 -14.09 -1.02 2.42
CA TYR A 25 -13.91 0.42 2.64
C TYR A 25 -14.20 0.80 4.10
N ALA A 26 -15.26 0.28 4.74
CA ALA A 26 -15.53 0.52 6.15
C ALA A 26 -14.38 0.07 7.07
N ARG A 27 -13.75 -1.09 6.78
CA ARG A 27 -12.56 -1.54 7.52
C ARG A 27 -11.38 -0.60 7.30
N ALA A 28 -11.13 -0.15 6.07
CA ALA A 28 -10.04 0.76 5.76
C ALA A 28 -10.21 2.14 6.43
N VAL A 29 -11.43 2.69 6.42
CA VAL A 29 -11.78 3.95 7.11
C VAL A 29 -11.48 3.84 8.61
N GLU A 30 -12.10 2.88 9.30
CA GLU A 30 -11.98 2.73 10.76
C GLU A 30 -10.56 2.35 11.23
N ALA A 31 -9.82 1.59 10.43
CA ALA A 31 -8.50 1.07 10.83
C ALA A 31 -7.29 1.90 10.36
N SER A 32 -7.47 2.87 9.46
CA SER A 32 -6.34 3.66 8.91
C SER A 32 -6.60 5.17 8.72
N THR A 33 -7.80 5.66 9.02
CA THR A 33 -8.16 7.08 8.83
C THR A 33 -8.74 7.68 10.12
N SER A 34 -9.09 8.97 10.06
CA SER A 34 -9.93 9.66 11.05
C SER A 34 -11.32 10.02 10.50
N GLY A 35 -11.79 9.30 9.47
CA GLY A 35 -13.20 9.26 9.10
C GLY A 35 -13.95 8.24 9.97
N GLN A 36 -15.28 8.32 9.99
CA GLN A 36 -16.13 7.44 10.78
C GLN A 36 -17.30 6.90 9.95
N ILE A 37 -17.60 5.61 10.11
CA ILE A 37 -18.80 4.99 9.54
C ILE A 37 -20.00 5.27 10.46
N ALA A 38 -20.93 6.09 9.99
CA ALA A 38 -22.01 6.65 10.81
C ALA A 38 -23.39 6.05 10.50
N ALA A 39 -23.61 5.59 9.28
CA ALA A 39 -24.88 5.03 8.83
C ALA A 39 -24.69 3.93 7.78
N VAL A 40 -25.69 3.04 7.66
CA VAL A 40 -25.75 2.00 6.61
C VAL A 40 -27.13 1.95 5.94
N ALA A 41 -27.13 1.83 4.61
CA ALA A 41 -28.31 1.49 3.81
C ALA A 41 -28.06 0.17 3.08
N GLU A 42 -28.86 -0.87 3.36
CA GLU A 42 -28.68 -2.21 2.79
C GLU A 42 -30.02 -2.98 2.81
N ILE A 43 -30.37 -3.58 1.67
CA ILE A 43 -31.63 -4.30 1.48
C ILE A 43 -31.70 -5.62 2.26
N ASP A 44 -30.57 -6.32 2.41
CA ASP A 44 -30.47 -7.58 3.17
C ASP A 44 -30.45 -7.30 4.69
N PRO A 45 -31.47 -7.73 5.46
CA PRO A 45 -31.53 -7.44 6.90
C PRO A 45 -30.40 -8.08 7.71
N PHE A 46 -29.85 -9.22 7.26
CA PHE A 46 -28.74 -9.88 7.93
C PHE A 46 -27.44 -9.09 7.71
N LYS A 47 -27.12 -8.74 6.44
CA LYS A 47 -25.94 -7.91 6.15
C LYS A 47 -26.03 -6.54 6.84
N ARG A 48 -27.20 -5.89 6.83
CA ARG A 48 -27.43 -4.60 7.49
C ARG A 48 -27.15 -4.67 8.99
N GLN A 49 -27.63 -5.73 9.65
CA GLN A 49 -27.44 -5.90 11.09
C GLN A 49 -25.98 -6.23 11.46
N GLU A 50 -25.31 -7.11 10.73
CA GLU A 50 -23.89 -7.45 10.97
C GLU A 50 -22.98 -6.26 10.68
N PHE A 51 -23.19 -5.54 9.59
CA PHE A 51 -22.40 -4.36 9.24
C PHE A 51 -22.48 -3.28 10.33
N GLY A 52 -23.68 -2.92 10.79
CA GLY A 52 -23.84 -1.91 11.83
C GLY A 52 -23.35 -2.37 13.21
N ARG A 53 -23.48 -3.66 13.55
CA ARG A 53 -22.82 -4.23 14.75
C ARG A 53 -21.30 -4.09 14.68
N ARG A 54 -20.73 -4.15 13.49
CA ARG A 54 -19.28 -4.14 13.26
C ARG A 54 -18.66 -2.75 13.21
N TYR A 55 -19.40 -1.73 12.73
CA TYR A 55 -18.85 -0.39 12.48
C TYR A 55 -19.62 0.78 13.10
N ILE A 56 -20.88 0.61 13.56
CA ILE A 56 -21.77 1.75 13.92
C ILE A 56 -22.25 1.68 15.37
N TRP A 57 -22.97 0.60 15.75
CA TRP A 57 -23.63 0.48 17.06
C TRP A 57 -23.05 -0.63 17.96
N GLY A 58 -22.07 -1.40 17.49
CA GLY A 58 -21.42 -2.44 18.28
C GLY A 58 -22.23 -3.74 18.43
N SER A 59 -21.56 -4.80 18.88
CA SER A 59 -22.13 -6.17 18.89
C SER A 59 -23.40 -6.34 19.72
N GLY A 60 -23.49 -5.65 20.86
CA GLY A 60 -24.66 -5.63 21.75
C GLY A 60 -25.64 -4.46 21.51
N GLY A 61 -25.33 -3.54 20.60
CA GLY A 61 -26.16 -2.37 20.34
C GLY A 61 -27.34 -2.65 19.41
N GLN A 62 -28.19 -1.62 19.28
CA GLN A 62 -29.25 -1.51 18.28
C GLN A 62 -29.09 -0.17 17.57
N PRO A 63 -29.48 -0.04 16.29
CA PRO A 63 -29.43 1.23 15.58
C PRO A 63 -30.32 2.28 16.25
N THR A 64 -29.83 3.51 16.37
CA THR A 64 -30.66 4.68 16.64
C THR A 64 -31.31 5.21 15.36
N ASP A 65 -32.18 6.20 15.50
CA ASP A 65 -32.56 7.03 14.35
C ASP A 65 -31.31 7.59 13.65
N GLY A 66 -31.36 7.70 12.32
CA GLY A 66 -30.24 8.13 11.49
C GLY A 66 -29.16 7.09 11.15
N GLN A 67 -29.21 5.85 11.69
CA GLN A 67 -28.10 4.88 11.55
C GLN A 67 -28.33 3.71 10.58
N SER A 68 -29.56 3.26 10.34
CA SER A 68 -29.85 1.99 9.65
C SER A 68 -31.10 2.06 8.79
N PHE A 69 -30.95 1.82 7.49
CA PHE A 69 -32.00 1.99 6.49
C PHE A 69 -32.16 0.74 5.62
N GLY A 70 -33.40 0.33 5.37
CA GLY A 70 -33.75 -0.80 4.53
C GLY A 70 -33.51 -0.57 3.05
N ASP A 71 -33.50 0.69 2.60
CA ASP A 71 -33.08 1.06 1.25
C ASP A 71 -32.39 2.44 1.23
N TRP A 72 -31.63 2.73 0.17
CA TRP A 72 -31.03 4.04 -0.03
C TRP A 72 -32.07 5.14 -0.24
N ALA A 73 -33.23 4.86 -0.85
CA ALA A 73 -34.29 5.85 -1.03
C ALA A 73 -34.97 6.23 0.30
N GLU A 74 -35.04 5.29 1.25
CA GLU A 74 -35.48 5.54 2.62
C GLU A 74 -34.54 6.53 3.32
N TRP A 75 -33.22 6.32 3.22
CA TRP A 75 -32.23 7.27 3.74
C TRP A 75 -32.31 8.64 3.06
N VAL A 76 -32.44 8.70 1.74
CA VAL A 76 -32.57 9.98 1.01
C VAL A 76 -33.83 10.73 1.45
N ALA A 77 -34.95 10.04 1.66
CA ALA A 77 -36.17 10.65 2.19
C ALA A 77 -35.99 11.15 3.63
N TRP A 78 -35.36 10.36 4.50
CA TRP A 78 -35.06 10.72 5.89
C TRP A 78 -34.12 11.93 5.99
N GLU A 79 -33.01 11.93 5.26
CA GLU A 79 -32.02 13.02 5.25
C GLU A 79 -32.58 14.30 4.64
N THR A 80 -33.44 14.19 3.62
CA THR A 80 -34.18 15.32 3.06
C THR A 80 -35.13 15.94 4.10
N GLN A 81 -35.89 15.12 4.83
CA GLN A 81 -36.75 15.60 5.91
C GLN A 81 -35.93 16.20 7.06
N ARG A 82 -34.82 15.56 7.46
CA ARG A 82 -33.91 16.05 8.50
C ARG A 82 -33.33 17.43 8.17
N ARG A 83 -32.91 17.66 6.92
CA ARG A 83 -32.50 19.00 6.46
C ARG A 83 -33.64 20.00 6.55
N GLN A 84 -34.84 19.66 6.06
CA GLN A 84 -36.01 20.53 6.18
C GLN A 84 -36.43 20.83 7.64
N ARG A 85 -36.14 19.95 8.61
CA ARG A 85 -36.28 20.24 10.04
C ARG A 85 -35.19 21.21 10.51
N ALA A 86 -33.93 20.93 10.19
CA ALA A 86 -32.79 21.76 10.59
C ALA A 86 -32.87 23.19 10.02
N ASP A 87 -33.34 23.36 8.78
CA ASP A 87 -33.56 24.66 8.14
C ASP A 87 -34.66 25.50 8.85
N ARG A 88 -35.56 24.85 9.62
CA ARG A 88 -36.68 25.50 10.33
C ARG A 88 -36.41 25.70 11.84
N ALA A 89 -35.67 24.79 12.46
CA ALA A 89 -35.48 24.73 13.92
C ALA A 89 -34.03 24.95 14.37
N GLY A 90 -33.08 25.04 13.44
CA GLY A 90 -31.65 25.00 13.72
C GLY A 90 -31.11 23.56 13.77
N PRO A 91 -29.77 23.38 13.86
CA PRO A 91 -29.14 22.06 13.87
C PRO A 91 -29.65 21.16 15.01
N GLU A 92 -29.97 19.91 14.69
CA GLU A 92 -30.44 18.91 15.66
C GLU A 92 -29.33 18.59 16.68
N ALA A 93 -29.62 18.82 17.97
CA ALA A 93 -28.60 18.80 19.03
C ALA A 93 -27.96 17.41 19.19
N GLY A 94 -26.63 17.34 19.04
CA GLY A 94 -25.85 16.10 19.15
C GLY A 94 -25.74 15.28 17.86
N TYR A 95 -26.49 15.63 16.80
CA TYR A 95 -26.36 14.97 15.50
C TYR A 95 -25.17 15.54 14.71
N ILE A 96 -24.31 14.66 14.18
CA ILE A 96 -23.21 15.03 13.29
C ILE A 96 -23.60 14.66 11.85
N PRO A 97 -23.74 15.63 10.91
CA PRO A 97 -24.18 15.33 9.55
C PRO A 97 -23.24 14.44 8.75
N ILE A 98 -23.82 13.56 7.94
CA ILE A 98 -23.11 12.83 6.89
C ILE A 98 -22.45 13.83 5.93
N THR A 99 -21.14 13.67 5.74
CA THR A 99 -20.30 14.51 4.87
C THR A 99 -20.06 13.88 3.49
N GLY A 100 -20.00 12.54 3.44
CA GLY A 100 -19.82 11.78 2.22
C GLY A 100 -20.47 10.40 2.25
N VAL A 101 -20.48 9.74 1.10
CA VAL A 101 -21.05 8.39 0.95
C VAL A 101 -20.08 7.45 0.25
N PHE A 102 -20.14 6.17 0.62
CA PHE A 102 -19.59 5.06 -0.15
C PHE A 102 -20.74 4.30 -0.82
N ILE A 103 -20.73 4.18 -2.14
CA ILE A 103 -21.74 3.44 -2.92
C ILE A 103 -21.10 2.11 -3.36
N CYS A 104 -21.57 1.02 -2.77
CA CYS A 104 -20.99 -0.33 -2.83
C CYS A 104 -22.05 -1.38 -3.21
N THR A 105 -23.05 -0.97 -3.99
CA THR A 105 -24.18 -1.79 -4.46
C THR A 105 -23.83 -2.52 -5.76
N LEU A 106 -24.83 -2.83 -6.61
CA LEU A 106 -24.60 -3.38 -7.95
C LEU A 106 -24.61 -2.26 -9.01
N ASP A 107 -23.91 -2.53 -10.10
CA ASP A 107 -23.49 -1.62 -11.17
C ASP A 107 -24.65 -0.79 -11.78
N ASP A 108 -25.86 -1.35 -11.81
CA ASP A 108 -27.09 -0.75 -12.34
C ASP A 108 -27.67 0.34 -11.42
N SER A 109 -27.54 0.16 -10.10
CA SER A 109 -28.06 1.07 -9.08
C SER A 109 -27.22 2.35 -8.89
N HIS A 110 -25.96 2.36 -9.33
CA HIS A 110 -25.03 3.46 -9.10
C HIS A 110 -25.54 4.81 -9.62
N ALA A 111 -25.98 4.87 -10.89
CA ALA A 111 -26.49 6.11 -11.47
C ALA A 111 -27.83 6.61 -10.88
N PRO A 112 -28.84 5.75 -10.61
CA PRO A 112 -29.98 6.12 -9.77
C PRO A 112 -29.60 6.74 -8.42
N ILE A 113 -28.70 6.09 -7.66
CA ILE A 113 -28.28 6.56 -6.34
C ILE A 113 -27.58 7.92 -6.45
N ILE A 114 -26.57 8.05 -7.33
CA ILE A 114 -25.79 9.30 -7.48
C ILE A 114 -26.69 10.47 -7.90
N ARG A 115 -27.63 10.25 -8.83
CA ARG A 115 -28.60 11.28 -9.25
C ARG A 115 -29.54 11.71 -8.12
N ALA A 116 -29.94 10.77 -7.24
CA ALA A 116 -30.82 11.05 -6.12
C ALA A 116 -30.12 11.77 -4.95
N ILE A 117 -28.84 11.50 -4.70
CA ILE A 117 -28.06 12.18 -3.64
C ILE A 117 -27.43 13.50 -4.07
N ALA A 118 -27.34 13.80 -5.38
CA ALA A 118 -26.75 15.05 -5.88
C ALA A 118 -27.32 16.33 -5.20
N PRO A 119 -28.63 16.47 -4.95
CA PRO A 119 -29.19 17.62 -4.21
C PRO A 119 -28.71 17.74 -2.75
N LEU A 120 -28.18 16.67 -2.16
CA LEU A 120 -27.61 16.67 -0.80
C LEU A 120 -26.16 17.19 -0.76
N ASN A 121 -25.53 17.39 -1.94
CA ASN A 121 -24.20 17.97 -2.12
C ASN A 121 -23.10 17.38 -1.21
N LEU A 122 -22.96 16.04 -1.29
CA LEU A 122 -22.03 15.25 -0.49
C LEU A 122 -20.79 14.87 -1.29
N HIS A 123 -19.72 14.48 -0.60
CA HIS A 123 -18.60 13.77 -1.24
C HIS A 123 -19.01 12.34 -1.59
N ILE A 124 -18.53 11.79 -2.70
CA ILE A 124 -18.98 10.49 -3.21
C ILE A 124 -17.78 9.62 -3.55
N LEU A 125 -17.75 8.39 -3.04
CA LEU A 125 -16.96 7.31 -3.61
C LEU A 125 -17.90 6.20 -4.10
N CYS A 126 -17.81 5.85 -5.38
CA CYS A 126 -18.63 4.80 -5.98
C CYS A 126 -17.78 3.56 -6.34
N GLU A 127 -18.34 2.36 -6.32
CA GLU A 127 -17.67 1.21 -6.93
C GLU A 127 -17.56 1.38 -8.45
N LYS A 128 -16.56 0.73 -9.04
CA LYS A 128 -16.50 0.57 -10.50
C LYS A 128 -17.55 -0.46 -10.96
N PRO A 129 -18.23 -0.29 -12.10
CA PRO A 129 -18.22 0.88 -12.99
C PRO A 129 -19.11 2.02 -12.47
N LEU A 130 -18.91 3.23 -12.99
CA LEU A 130 -19.69 4.42 -12.64
C LEU A 130 -21.18 4.24 -12.99
N ALA A 131 -21.44 3.61 -14.13
CA ALA A 131 -22.76 3.17 -14.58
C ALA A 131 -22.64 2.09 -15.67
N ILE A 132 -23.77 1.47 -16.03
CA ILE A 132 -23.87 0.45 -17.08
C ILE A 132 -24.04 1.00 -18.52
N SER A 133 -24.15 2.32 -18.67
CA SER A 133 -24.26 3.01 -19.97
C SER A 133 -23.48 4.34 -19.98
N LEU A 134 -22.97 4.78 -21.14
CA LEU A 134 -22.33 6.11 -21.26
C LEU A 134 -23.33 7.25 -20.99
N SER A 135 -24.60 7.06 -21.38
CA SER A 135 -25.68 8.02 -21.11
C SER A 135 -25.84 8.26 -19.60
N ASP A 136 -25.83 7.20 -18.79
CA ASP A 136 -25.90 7.32 -17.34
C ASP A 136 -24.63 7.97 -16.75
N CYS A 137 -23.43 7.64 -17.23
CA CYS A 137 -22.18 8.32 -16.86
C CYS A 137 -22.23 9.84 -17.11
N LEU A 138 -22.68 10.26 -18.30
CA LEU A 138 -22.85 11.69 -18.64
C LEU A 138 -23.99 12.34 -17.83
N SER A 139 -25.04 11.58 -17.49
CA SER A 139 -26.13 12.07 -16.64
C SER A 139 -25.70 12.30 -15.20
N ILE A 140 -24.72 11.55 -14.69
CA ILE A 140 -24.11 11.74 -13.36
C ILE A 140 -23.35 13.08 -13.34
N SER A 141 -22.48 13.34 -14.32
CA SER A 141 -21.80 14.64 -14.44
C SER A 141 -22.81 15.80 -14.56
N THR A 142 -23.86 15.61 -15.36
CA THR A 142 -24.95 16.59 -15.54
C THR A 142 -25.82 16.78 -14.28
N ALA A 143 -25.87 15.79 -13.37
CA ALA A 143 -26.55 15.92 -12.08
C ALA A 143 -25.69 16.65 -11.04
N LEU A 144 -24.41 16.29 -10.96
CA LEU A 144 -23.47 16.85 -9.96
C LEU A 144 -23.05 18.30 -10.29
N SER A 145 -22.87 18.63 -11.57
CA SER A 145 -22.50 19.99 -12.04
C SER A 145 -23.53 21.10 -11.73
N LYS A 146 -24.72 20.74 -11.23
CA LYS A 146 -25.76 21.67 -10.76
C LYS A 146 -25.46 22.27 -9.38
N TYR A 147 -24.50 21.69 -8.65
CA TYR A 147 -24.20 22.02 -7.25
C TYR A 147 -22.72 22.46 -7.09
N PRO A 148 -22.35 23.08 -5.96
CA PRO A 148 -20.95 23.43 -5.69
C PRO A 148 -20.07 22.17 -5.69
N PRO A 149 -18.89 22.16 -6.34
CA PRO A 149 -18.05 20.97 -6.42
C PRO A 149 -17.78 20.32 -5.05
N LYS A 150 -17.79 18.98 -5.06
CA LYS A 150 -17.41 18.09 -3.96
C LYS A 150 -16.49 17.00 -4.51
N VAL A 151 -15.76 16.30 -3.64
CA VAL A 151 -14.85 15.24 -4.07
C VAL A 151 -15.66 14.04 -4.57
N VAL A 152 -15.37 13.61 -5.80
CA VAL A 152 -15.98 12.45 -6.47
C VAL A 152 -14.86 11.47 -6.80
N SER A 153 -15.01 10.24 -6.35
CA SER A 153 -14.05 9.15 -6.52
C SER A 153 -14.76 7.86 -6.96
N ILE A 154 -13.99 6.91 -7.47
CA ILE A 154 -14.48 5.61 -7.92
C ILE A 154 -13.50 4.49 -7.53
N GLY A 155 -13.95 3.23 -7.57
CA GLY A 155 -13.20 1.99 -7.35
C GLY A 155 -12.02 1.71 -8.31
N HIS A 156 -11.32 2.72 -8.82
CA HIS A 156 -10.05 2.61 -9.55
C HIS A 156 -8.86 2.37 -8.58
N VAL A 157 -9.02 1.31 -7.77
CA VAL A 157 -8.09 0.86 -6.72
C VAL A 157 -6.68 0.55 -7.23
N LEU A 158 -6.52 0.37 -8.55
CA LEU A 158 -5.22 0.14 -9.18
C LEU A 158 -4.29 1.35 -9.13
N HIS A 159 -4.78 2.58 -8.91
CA HIS A 159 -3.91 3.75 -8.72
C HIS A 159 -3.12 3.71 -7.40
N TYR A 160 -3.53 2.84 -6.46
CA TYR A 160 -3.11 2.88 -5.07
C TYR A 160 -2.26 1.70 -4.61
N SER A 161 -2.04 0.69 -5.46
CA SER A 161 -1.12 -0.40 -5.11
C SER A 161 0.33 0.12 -5.13
N PRO A 162 1.19 -0.26 -4.17
CA PRO A 162 2.59 0.18 -4.14
C PRO A 162 3.36 -0.19 -5.42
N HIS A 163 2.98 -1.30 -6.07
CA HIS A 163 3.45 -1.69 -7.39
C HIS A 163 3.12 -0.62 -8.46
N ASN A 164 1.85 -0.28 -8.63
CA ASN A 164 1.41 0.61 -9.70
C ASN A 164 1.87 2.06 -9.50
N ILE A 165 1.99 2.51 -8.24
CA ILE A 165 2.59 3.81 -7.90
C ILE A 165 4.06 3.84 -8.34
N LEU A 166 4.85 2.78 -8.06
CA LEU A 166 6.24 2.72 -8.50
C LEU A 166 6.35 2.60 -10.02
N LEU A 167 5.50 1.82 -10.67
CA LEU A 167 5.48 1.69 -12.13
C LEU A 167 5.17 3.03 -12.82
N ARG A 168 4.15 3.77 -12.36
CA ARG A 168 3.85 5.12 -12.90
C ARG A 168 5.00 6.10 -12.64
N LYS A 169 5.68 6.02 -11.49
CA LYS A 169 6.87 6.84 -11.18
C LYS A 169 8.04 6.54 -12.12
N LEU A 170 8.36 5.26 -12.34
CA LEU A 170 9.41 4.82 -13.26
C LEU A 170 9.16 5.31 -14.70
N LEU A 171 7.90 5.31 -15.14
CA LEU A 171 7.50 5.73 -16.48
C LEU A 171 7.42 7.27 -16.64
N THR A 172 6.73 7.96 -15.72
CA THR A 172 6.33 9.38 -15.92
C THR A 172 7.22 10.40 -15.20
N VAL A 173 8.01 9.98 -14.21
CA VAL A 173 8.88 10.87 -13.41
C VAL A 173 10.36 10.56 -13.64
N GLU A 174 10.74 9.28 -13.63
CA GLU A 174 12.13 8.85 -13.88
C GLU A 174 12.42 8.59 -15.36
N GLN A 175 11.38 8.38 -16.18
CA GLN A 175 11.47 8.06 -17.62
C GLN A 175 12.47 6.92 -17.89
N ALA A 176 12.45 5.89 -17.05
CA ALA A 176 13.49 4.87 -16.92
C ALA A 176 13.71 4.00 -18.18
N ILE A 177 12.82 4.11 -19.18
CA ILE A 177 12.91 3.45 -20.49
C ILE A 177 12.79 4.44 -21.67
N GLY A 178 12.91 5.75 -21.44
CA GLY A 178 12.63 6.78 -22.43
C GLY A 178 11.14 6.96 -22.70
N GLU A 179 10.79 7.31 -23.93
CA GLU A 179 9.38 7.44 -24.35
C GLU A 179 8.74 6.06 -24.52
N ILE A 180 7.51 5.89 -24.03
CA ILE A 180 6.72 4.66 -24.19
C ILE A 180 6.26 4.52 -25.64
N VAL A 181 6.63 3.39 -26.26
CA VAL A 181 6.24 2.98 -27.62
C VAL A 181 5.06 2.01 -27.57
N SER A 182 5.08 1.03 -26.64
CA SER A 182 4.00 0.03 -26.53
C SER A 182 3.82 -0.48 -25.10
N ILE A 183 2.57 -0.69 -24.68
CA ILE A 183 2.17 -1.41 -23.46
C ILE A 183 1.46 -2.71 -23.84
N GLU A 184 1.89 -3.83 -23.28
CA GLU A 184 1.13 -5.09 -23.17
C GLU A 184 0.68 -5.25 -21.72
N HIS A 185 -0.63 -5.35 -21.45
CA HIS A 185 -1.17 -5.54 -20.09
C HIS A 185 -2.18 -6.69 -20.07
N THR A 186 -2.04 -7.63 -19.15
CA THR A 186 -2.95 -8.79 -18.98
C THR A 186 -3.66 -8.73 -17.63
N GLU A 187 -4.98 -8.94 -17.63
CA GLU A 187 -5.74 -9.34 -16.44
C GLU A 187 -6.06 -10.85 -16.51
N PRO A 188 -5.33 -11.69 -15.76
CA PRO A 188 -5.60 -13.13 -15.69
C PRO A 188 -6.68 -13.40 -14.64
N VAL A 189 -7.95 -13.44 -15.06
CA VAL A 189 -9.12 -13.43 -14.14
C VAL A 189 -9.17 -14.68 -13.24
N GLY A 190 -8.59 -15.81 -13.67
CA GLY A 190 -8.57 -17.08 -12.93
C GLY A 190 -9.79 -17.98 -13.23
N TRP A 191 -9.53 -19.25 -13.55
CA TRP A 191 -10.51 -20.13 -14.19
C TRP A 191 -11.78 -20.38 -13.36
N TRP A 192 -11.64 -20.56 -12.04
CA TRP A 192 -12.77 -20.78 -11.14
C TRP A 192 -13.44 -19.47 -10.73
N HIS A 193 -12.66 -18.38 -10.61
CA HIS A 193 -13.17 -17.05 -10.28
C HIS A 193 -14.06 -16.52 -11.40
N PHE A 194 -13.65 -16.65 -12.66
CA PHE A 194 -14.52 -16.33 -13.79
C PHE A 194 -15.82 -17.15 -13.74
N SER A 195 -15.72 -18.46 -13.45
CA SER A 195 -16.90 -19.32 -13.31
C SER A 195 -17.84 -18.94 -12.15
N HIS A 196 -17.32 -18.30 -11.09
CA HIS A 196 -18.10 -17.77 -9.99
C HIS A 196 -18.76 -16.45 -10.38
N SER A 197 -17.99 -15.44 -10.80
CA SER A 197 -18.47 -14.07 -11.00
C SER A 197 -19.25 -13.85 -12.31
N TYR A 198 -18.80 -14.46 -13.42
CA TYR A 198 -19.24 -14.17 -14.78
C TYR A 198 -19.97 -15.33 -15.49
N VAL A 199 -20.21 -16.45 -14.78
CA VAL A 199 -20.97 -17.60 -15.32
C VAL A 199 -22.11 -18.05 -14.41
N ARG A 200 -21.97 -17.88 -13.09
CA ARG A 200 -22.98 -18.19 -12.07
C ARG A 200 -23.48 -16.97 -11.30
N GLY A 201 -22.62 -15.96 -11.20
CA GLY A 201 -22.77 -14.76 -10.39
C GLY A 201 -23.61 -13.65 -11.03
N ASN A 202 -23.49 -12.45 -10.45
CA ASN A 202 -24.31 -11.29 -10.81
C ASN A 202 -23.98 -10.77 -12.22
N TRP A 203 -22.69 -10.71 -12.58
CA TRP A 203 -22.21 -10.13 -13.84
C TRP A 203 -22.15 -11.13 -15.00
N ARG A 204 -22.93 -12.21 -14.95
CA ARG A 204 -22.94 -13.25 -16.00
C ARG A 204 -23.69 -12.83 -17.28
N ARG A 205 -24.53 -11.81 -17.18
CA ARG A 205 -25.31 -11.24 -18.29
C ARG A 205 -24.72 -9.92 -18.76
N LEU A 206 -24.82 -9.67 -20.07
CA LEU A 206 -24.58 -8.37 -20.69
C LEU A 206 -25.62 -7.34 -20.20
N THR A 207 -25.23 -6.07 -20.16
CA THR A 207 -26.13 -4.93 -19.98
C THR A 207 -27.03 -4.75 -21.23
N PRO A 208 -28.09 -3.92 -21.18
CA PRO A 208 -28.90 -3.60 -22.36
C PRO A 208 -28.08 -3.02 -23.53
N GLU A 209 -27.01 -2.28 -23.22
CA GLU A 209 -26.04 -1.74 -24.19
C GLU A 209 -25.07 -2.81 -24.75
N GLY A 210 -25.30 -4.10 -24.47
CA GLY A 210 -24.49 -5.22 -24.97
C GLY A 210 -23.06 -5.26 -24.40
N VAL A 211 -22.85 -4.70 -23.21
CA VAL A 211 -21.56 -4.60 -22.51
C VAL A 211 -21.47 -5.63 -21.39
N GLY A 212 -20.29 -6.21 -21.14
CA GLY A 212 -20.15 -7.28 -20.14
C GLY A 212 -18.89 -7.21 -19.28
N SER A 213 -18.19 -8.34 -19.23
CA SER A 213 -17.01 -8.59 -18.42
C SER A 213 -15.93 -7.51 -18.53
N LEU A 214 -15.73 -6.90 -19.71
CA LEU A 214 -14.77 -5.79 -19.88
C LEU A 214 -15.06 -4.64 -18.90
N LEU A 215 -16.29 -4.15 -18.82
CA LEU A 215 -16.69 -3.06 -17.93
C LEU A 215 -16.60 -3.48 -16.46
N THR A 216 -17.21 -4.62 -16.14
CA THR A 216 -17.45 -5.04 -14.75
C THR A 216 -16.19 -5.56 -14.06
N LYS A 217 -15.28 -6.19 -14.82
CA LYS A 217 -13.99 -6.73 -14.33
C LYS A 217 -12.81 -5.82 -14.58
N SER A 218 -12.77 -5.17 -15.74
CA SER A 218 -11.56 -4.60 -16.33
C SER A 218 -11.70 -3.16 -16.83
N GLY A 219 -12.79 -2.47 -16.49
CA GLY A 219 -12.88 -1.01 -16.67
C GLY A 219 -11.76 -0.30 -15.91
N HIS A 220 -11.33 -0.86 -14.76
CA HIS A 220 -10.16 -0.36 -14.05
C HIS A 220 -8.79 -0.73 -14.69
N ASP A 221 -8.74 -1.69 -15.62
CA ASP A 221 -7.51 -2.02 -16.37
C ASP A 221 -7.34 -1.10 -17.60
N ILE A 222 -8.45 -0.76 -18.27
CA ILE A 222 -8.49 0.29 -19.30
C ILE A 222 -8.15 1.65 -18.66
N ASP A 223 -8.78 1.98 -17.54
CA ASP A 223 -8.46 3.17 -16.73
C ASP A 223 -6.97 3.23 -16.34
N PHE A 224 -6.41 2.15 -15.81
CA PHE A 224 -4.98 2.06 -15.48
C PHE A 224 -4.05 2.34 -16.67
N ILE A 225 -4.39 1.86 -17.89
CA ILE A 225 -3.62 2.18 -19.11
C ILE A 225 -3.72 3.68 -19.43
N LEU A 226 -4.91 4.26 -19.36
CA LEU A 226 -5.13 5.70 -19.58
C LEU A 226 -4.46 6.56 -18.49
N TRP A 227 -4.34 6.06 -17.26
CA TRP A 227 -3.63 6.72 -16.16
C TRP A 227 -2.11 6.75 -16.36
N LEU A 228 -1.55 5.73 -17.03
CA LEU A 228 -0.14 5.71 -17.44
C LEU A 228 0.15 6.57 -18.67
N LEU A 229 -0.77 6.67 -19.65
CA LEU A 229 -0.52 7.28 -20.96
C LEU A 229 -1.17 8.67 -21.17
N CYS A 230 -2.35 8.91 -20.60
CA CYS A 230 -3.20 10.07 -20.88
C CYS A 230 -3.25 11.05 -19.71
N SER A 231 -3.44 10.56 -18.47
CA SER A 231 -3.63 11.40 -17.29
C SER A 231 -2.44 12.35 -17.02
N PRO A 232 -2.69 13.54 -16.43
CA PRO A 232 -1.65 14.48 -16.07
C PRO A 232 -0.52 13.89 -15.22
N SER A 233 0.70 14.29 -15.55
CA SER A 233 1.98 13.88 -14.96
C SER A 233 3.08 14.88 -15.35
N PRO A 234 4.30 14.82 -14.77
CA PRO A 234 5.42 15.66 -15.21
C PRO A 234 5.85 15.47 -16.68
N LEU A 235 5.49 14.34 -17.30
CA LEU A 235 5.72 14.05 -18.71
C LEU A 235 4.58 14.57 -19.62
N THR A 236 3.32 14.44 -19.19
CA THR A 236 2.14 14.77 -20.00
C THR A 236 1.63 16.21 -19.81
N GLY A 237 1.89 16.85 -18.67
CA GLY A 237 1.27 18.13 -18.32
C GLY A 237 -0.26 18.04 -18.22
N ASP A 238 -0.94 19.18 -18.32
CA ASP A 238 -2.41 19.27 -18.12
C ASP A 238 -3.24 18.87 -19.35
N THR A 239 -2.62 18.67 -20.51
CA THR A 239 -3.31 18.30 -21.76
C THR A 239 -3.14 16.80 -22.02
N PRO A 240 -4.19 15.98 -21.94
CA PRO A 240 -4.07 14.53 -22.12
C PRO A 240 -3.80 14.15 -23.58
N HIS A 241 -2.95 13.15 -23.80
CA HIS A 241 -2.80 12.51 -25.11
C HIS A 241 -3.86 11.39 -25.20
N LEU A 242 -4.95 11.63 -25.92
CA LEU A 242 -6.05 10.66 -26.10
C LEU A 242 -5.74 9.68 -27.24
N PRO A 243 -6.24 8.43 -27.19
CA PRO A 243 -6.09 7.50 -28.31
C PRO A 243 -6.74 8.07 -29.58
N SER A 244 -6.19 7.76 -30.75
CA SER A 244 -6.79 8.08 -32.05
C SER A 244 -7.77 6.99 -32.52
N THR A 245 -7.50 5.72 -32.18
CA THR A 245 -8.42 4.60 -32.45
C THR A 245 -8.51 3.59 -31.31
N VAL A 246 -9.66 2.91 -31.25
CA VAL A 246 -9.94 1.79 -30.35
C VAL A 246 -10.46 0.61 -31.17
N SER A 247 -9.93 -0.58 -30.95
CA SER A 247 -10.43 -1.82 -31.54
C SER A 247 -10.47 -2.94 -30.51
N SER A 248 -11.35 -3.92 -30.69
CA SER A 248 -11.49 -5.03 -29.74
C SER A 248 -11.97 -6.30 -30.41
N ASN A 249 -11.48 -7.44 -29.92
CA ASN A 249 -11.85 -8.77 -30.37
C ASN A 249 -12.03 -9.67 -29.15
N GLY A 250 -13.13 -10.40 -29.05
CA GLY A 250 -13.41 -11.27 -27.91
C GLY A 250 -14.71 -12.07 -28.06
N ALA A 251 -14.80 -13.20 -27.38
CA ALA A 251 -15.89 -14.17 -27.55
C ALA A 251 -16.15 -15.00 -26.28
N ILE A 252 -17.21 -15.80 -26.32
CA ILE A 252 -17.43 -16.90 -25.35
C ILE A 252 -16.74 -18.15 -25.90
N THR A 253 -15.49 -18.37 -25.49
CA THR A 253 -14.66 -19.47 -25.97
C THR A 253 -15.07 -20.80 -25.34
N HIS A 254 -15.42 -20.81 -24.05
CA HIS A 254 -15.51 -22.02 -23.24
C HIS A 254 -16.87 -22.21 -22.54
N PHE A 255 -17.43 -21.18 -21.91
CA PHE A 255 -18.63 -21.30 -21.08
C PHE A 255 -19.94 -21.32 -21.90
N ARG A 256 -20.10 -22.37 -22.72
CA ARG A 256 -21.22 -22.57 -23.64
C ARG A 256 -21.57 -24.05 -23.80
N ARG A 257 -22.84 -24.35 -24.08
CA ARG A 257 -23.40 -25.72 -24.16
C ARG A 257 -22.62 -26.67 -25.08
N ALA A 258 -22.08 -26.16 -26.19
CA ALA A 258 -21.25 -26.94 -27.13
C ALA A 258 -19.89 -27.42 -26.56
N ARG A 259 -19.48 -26.97 -25.37
CA ARG A 259 -18.29 -27.44 -24.64
C ARG A 259 -18.63 -28.37 -23.46
N LYS A 260 -19.91 -28.65 -23.21
CA LYS A 260 -20.35 -29.55 -22.12
C LYS A 260 -19.74 -30.96 -22.32
N PRO A 261 -19.05 -31.53 -21.31
CA PRO A 261 -18.52 -32.89 -21.40
C PRO A 261 -19.64 -33.90 -21.68
N LYS A 262 -19.43 -34.86 -22.60
CA LYS A 262 -20.44 -35.87 -22.94
C LYS A 262 -20.92 -36.65 -21.71
N ALA A 263 -20.00 -36.95 -20.78
CA ALA A 263 -20.29 -37.62 -19.50
C ALA A 263 -21.23 -36.83 -18.57
N ALA A 264 -21.46 -35.53 -18.79
CA ALA A 264 -22.42 -34.74 -18.01
C ALA A 264 -23.88 -35.02 -18.41
N GLY A 265 -24.10 -35.60 -19.60
CA GLY A 265 -25.44 -35.91 -20.13
C GLY A 265 -26.40 -34.71 -20.07
N ALA A 266 -27.62 -34.98 -19.61
CA ALA A 266 -28.67 -33.97 -19.46
C ALA A 266 -28.51 -33.05 -18.23
N ALA A 267 -27.59 -33.34 -17.28
CA ALA A 267 -27.56 -32.66 -15.99
C ALA A 267 -27.35 -31.13 -16.09
N THR A 268 -28.17 -30.38 -15.36
CA THR A 268 -28.17 -28.90 -15.32
C THR A 268 -27.51 -28.35 -14.05
N ASN A 269 -27.63 -29.03 -12.91
CA ASN A 269 -26.94 -28.71 -11.66
C ASN A 269 -25.64 -29.55 -11.52
N CYS A 270 -24.63 -29.05 -10.81
CA CYS A 270 -23.40 -29.81 -10.55
C CYS A 270 -23.60 -31.00 -9.60
N LEU A 271 -24.48 -30.91 -8.61
CA LEU A 271 -24.68 -31.96 -7.59
C LEU A 271 -25.26 -33.26 -8.15
N SER A 272 -25.97 -33.19 -9.29
CA SER A 272 -26.54 -34.34 -10.02
C SER A 272 -25.77 -34.71 -11.29
N CYS A 273 -24.60 -34.10 -11.53
CA CYS A 273 -23.85 -34.28 -12.78
C CYS A 273 -22.92 -35.51 -12.73
N PRO A 274 -23.04 -36.50 -13.64
CA PRO A 274 -22.16 -37.67 -13.63
C PRO A 274 -20.69 -37.34 -13.93
N ALA A 275 -20.41 -36.20 -14.58
CA ALA A 275 -19.04 -35.72 -14.84
C ALA A 275 -18.47 -34.86 -13.70
N GLU A 276 -19.19 -34.66 -12.60
CA GLU A 276 -18.72 -33.89 -11.45
C GLU A 276 -17.37 -34.41 -10.88
N PRO A 277 -17.12 -35.72 -10.74
CA PRO A 277 -15.85 -36.26 -10.22
C PRO A 277 -14.60 -35.83 -11.00
N ASP A 278 -14.70 -35.52 -12.29
CA ASP A 278 -13.58 -35.06 -13.11
C ASP A 278 -13.64 -33.57 -13.47
N CYS A 279 -14.85 -32.97 -13.50
CA CYS A 279 -15.03 -31.58 -13.90
C CYS A 279 -14.38 -30.59 -12.90
N ILE A 280 -13.39 -29.82 -13.35
CA ILE A 280 -12.75 -28.78 -12.53
C ILE A 280 -13.74 -27.68 -12.12
N TYR A 281 -14.68 -27.31 -13.00
CA TYR A 281 -15.68 -26.26 -12.76
C TYR A 281 -16.85 -26.69 -11.84
N SER A 282 -16.74 -27.85 -11.18
CA SER A 282 -17.74 -28.31 -10.22
C SER A 282 -17.96 -27.29 -9.11
N ALA A 283 -19.23 -26.88 -8.90
CA ALA A 283 -19.60 -26.01 -7.79
C ALA A 283 -19.25 -26.65 -6.43
N LYS A 284 -19.45 -27.97 -6.31
CA LYS A 284 -19.13 -28.76 -5.12
C LYS A 284 -17.63 -28.74 -4.83
N LYS A 285 -16.76 -28.97 -5.83
CA LYS A 285 -15.30 -28.87 -5.64
C LYS A 285 -14.83 -27.47 -5.28
N ILE A 286 -15.35 -26.46 -5.97
CA ILE A 286 -14.96 -25.06 -5.76
C ILE A 286 -15.38 -24.61 -4.35
N TYR A 287 -16.66 -24.71 -4.00
CA TYR A 287 -17.17 -24.12 -2.76
C TYR A 287 -17.02 -25.05 -1.56
N ARG A 288 -17.43 -26.32 -1.66
CA ARG A 288 -17.34 -27.26 -0.53
C ARG A 288 -15.91 -27.77 -0.33
N ASP A 289 -15.35 -28.44 -1.34
CA ASP A 289 -14.12 -29.22 -1.13
C ASP A 289 -12.91 -28.31 -0.90
N LYS A 290 -12.71 -27.31 -1.77
CA LYS A 290 -11.69 -26.28 -1.57
C LYS A 290 -12.06 -25.37 -0.40
N TRP A 291 -12.98 -24.43 -0.60
CA TRP A 291 -13.13 -23.31 0.34
C TRP A 291 -13.62 -23.71 1.73
N LEU A 292 -14.69 -24.51 1.84
CA LEU A 292 -15.26 -24.86 3.15
C LEU A 292 -14.43 -25.91 3.92
N ARG A 293 -13.96 -26.97 3.26
CA ARG A 293 -13.33 -28.12 3.92
C ARG A 293 -11.80 -28.11 3.93
N THR A 294 -11.16 -27.68 2.84
CA THR A 294 -9.69 -27.65 2.73
C THR A 294 -9.11 -26.35 3.29
N GLU A 295 -9.49 -25.20 2.74
CA GLU A 295 -8.98 -23.88 3.14
C GLU A 295 -9.54 -23.43 4.50
N LYS A 296 -10.80 -23.78 4.77
CA LYS A 296 -11.57 -23.34 5.95
C LYS A 296 -11.63 -21.81 6.08
N ASP A 297 -11.79 -21.11 4.95
CA ASP A 297 -12.04 -19.66 4.89
C ASP A 297 -13.53 -19.45 4.56
N THR A 298 -14.29 -18.92 5.52
CA THR A 298 -15.72 -18.59 5.39
C THR A 298 -15.97 -17.30 4.59
N GLY A 299 -14.92 -16.58 4.22
CA GLY A 299 -14.99 -15.33 3.47
C GLY A 299 -15.37 -15.51 1.98
N TRP A 300 -14.80 -14.69 1.11
CA TRP A 300 -15.05 -14.81 -0.33
C TRP A 300 -14.38 -16.08 -0.89
N PRO A 301 -15.08 -16.93 -1.67
CA PRO A 301 -16.40 -16.73 -2.28
C PRO A 301 -17.61 -17.25 -1.46
N LEU A 302 -17.40 -18.00 -0.37
CA LEU A 302 -18.49 -18.64 0.38
C LEU A 302 -19.53 -17.65 0.90
N LYS A 303 -19.10 -16.51 1.46
CA LYS A 303 -19.97 -15.44 1.95
C LYS A 303 -20.83 -14.76 0.87
N ILE A 304 -20.61 -15.08 -0.42
CA ILE A 304 -21.47 -14.64 -1.53
C ILE A 304 -22.53 -15.71 -1.87
N VAL A 305 -22.22 -16.99 -1.68
CA VAL A 305 -23.17 -18.11 -1.86
C VAL A 305 -24.14 -18.21 -0.67
N VAL A 306 -23.61 -17.98 0.52
CA VAL A 306 -24.26 -18.08 1.83
C VAL A 306 -23.75 -16.93 2.72
N PRO A 307 -24.40 -15.75 2.74
CA PRO A 307 -23.99 -14.60 3.56
C PRO A 307 -23.79 -14.92 5.05
N GLU A 308 -24.60 -15.83 5.58
CA GLU A 308 -24.65 -16.26 6.98
C GLU A 308 -23.67 -17.40 7.34
N ILE A 309 -22.78 -17.82 6.43
CA ILE A 309 -21.91 -18.99 6.61
C ILE A 309 -20.95 -18.85 7.81
N GLU A 310 -20.46 -17.63 8.07
CA GLU A 310 -19.53 -17.32 9.16
C GLU A 310 -20.20 -17.56 10.53
N ASP A 311 -21.42 -17.04 10.71
CA ASP A 311 -22.26 -17.25 11.89
C ASP A 311 -22.65 -18.72 12.08
N ILE A 312 -23.06 -19.41 11.01
CA ILE A 312 -23.42 -20.84 11.08
C ILE A 312 -22.21 -21.68 11.51
N VAL A 313 -21.04 -21.47 10.90
CA VAL A 313 -19.83 -22.21 11.25
C VAL A 313 -19.37 -21.88 12.68
N SER A 314 -19.49 -20.63 13.11
CA SER A 314 -19.10 -20.20 14.47
C SER A 314 -20.05 -20.70 15.56
N ALA A 315 -21.35 -20.76 15.30
CA ALA A 315 -22.37 -21.16 16.28
C ALA A 315 -22.74 -22.65 16.26
N LYS A 316 -22.59 -23.33 15.11
CA LYS A 316 -23.02 -24.72 14.89
C LYS A 316 -21.95 -25.64 14.27
N GLY A 317 -20.79 -25.11 13.91
CA GLY A 317 -19.68 -25.87 13.34
C GLY A 317 -19.76 -26.08 11.82
N TRP A 318 -18.66 -26.62 11.27
CA TRP A 318 -18.43 -26.76 9.83
C TRP A 318 -19.46 -27.63 9.10
N ASP A 319 -20.07 -28.61 9.79
CA ASP A 319 -21.02 -29.54 9.18
C ASP A 319 -22.38 -28.89 8.90
N ALA A 320 -22.88 -28.04 9.82
CA ALA A 320 -24.04 -27.19 9.58
C ALA A 320 -23.76 -26.14 8.49
N GLY A 321 -22.52 -25.68 8.38
CA GLY A 321 -22.06 -24.85 7.28
C GLY A 321 -22.10 -25.58 5.92
N GLU A 322 -21.72 -26.86 5.89
CA GLU A 322 -21.84 -27.69 4.67
C GLU A 322 -23.31 -27.93 4.32
N GLU A 323 -24.17 -28.29 5.28
CA GLU A 323 -25.59 -28.52 5.04
C GLU A 323 -26.24 -27.30 4.35
N ARG A 324 -26.03 -26.10 4.90
CA ARG A 324 -26.56 -24.86 4.32
C ARG A 324 -25.94 -24.54 2.96
N LEU A 325 -24.64 -24.75 2.79
CA LEU A 325 -23.97 -24.57 1.49
C LEU A 325 -24.53 -25.54 0.43
N MET A 326 -24.67 -26.82 0.76
CA MET A 326 -25.16 -27.85 -0.15
C MET A 326 -26.64 -27.65 -0.51
N GLN A 327 -27.46 -27.15 0.41
CA GLN A 327 -28.83 -26.68 0.09
C GLN A 327 -28.79 -25.58 -0.99
N ARG A 328 -27.93 -24.56 -0.81
CA ARG A 328 -27.81 -23.42 -1.73
C ARG A 328 -27.17 -23.80 -3.07
N LEU A 329 -26.34 -24.84 -3.11
CA LEU A 329 -25.83 -25.45 -4.34
C LEU A 329 -26.81 -26.46 -4.98
N GLY A 330 -27.87 -26.87 -4.30
CA GLY A 330 -28.96 -27.66 -4.86
C GLY A 330 -29.95 -26.84 -5.70
N GLU A 331 -29.96 -25.52 -5.55
CA GLU A 331 -30.84 -24.62 -6.29
C GLU A 331 -30.52 -24.62 -7.80
N ASP A 332 -31.55 -24.80 -8.64
CA ASP A 332 -31.43 -24.83 -10.10
C ASP A 332 -32.75 -24.41 -10.79
N TYR A 333 -32.71 -24.09 -12.09
CA TYR A 333 -33.87 -23.64 -12.86
C TYR A 333 -34.10 -24.43 -14.16
N GLY A 334 -35.37 -24.58 -14.55
CA GLY A 334 -35.76 -25.05 -15.89
C GLY A 334 -35.89 -23.85 -16.83
N LYS A 335 -35.20 -23.87 -17.98
CA LYS A 335 -35.22 -22.75 -18.95
C LYS A 335 -36.61 -22.49 -19.56
N ASP A 336 -37.45 -23.52 -19.60
CA ASP A 336 -38.80 -23.46 -20.16
C ASP A 336 -39.89 -23.33 -19.07
N THR A 337 -39.51 -23.28 -17.78
CA THR A 337 -40.43 -23.29 -16.63
C THR A 337 -40.20 -22.16 -15.62
N THR A 338 -39.03 -21.53 -15.64
CA THR A 338 -38.66 -20.44 -14.72
C THR A 338 -38.60 -19.14 -15.51
N PRO A 339 -39.39 -18.11 -15.16
CA PRO A 339 -39.36 -16.82 -15.85
C PRO A 339 -37.96 -16.19 -15.88
N ASP A 340 -37.61 -15.52 -16.97
CA ASP A 340 -36.24 -15.06 -17.19
C ASP A 340 -35.81 -13.92 -16.24
N ASP A 341 -36.76 -13.12 -15.76
CA ASP A 341 -36.57 -12.15 -14.67
C ASP A 341 -36.26 -12.83 -13.32
N VAL A 342 -36.90 -13.95 -13.03
CA VAL A 342 -36.62 -14.78 -11.84
C VAL A 342 -35.26 -15.48 -11.96
N ILE A 343 -34.84 -15.82 -13.19
CA ILE A 343 -33.46 -16.30 -13.45
C ILE A 343 -32.47 -15.14 -13.24
N ALA A 344 -32.70 -13.99 -13.87
CA ALA A 344 -31.78 -12.84 -13.90
C ALA A 344 -31.55 -12.22 -12.51
N SER A 345 -32.62 -12.02 -11.74
CA SER A 345 -32.63 -11.32 -10.44
C SER A 345 -31.75 -11.94 -9.34
N ARG A 346 -31.20 -13.14 -9.55
CA ARG A 346 -30.34 -13.81 -8.57
C ARG A 346 -29.22 -14.64 -9.22
N SER A 347 -28.25 -15.02 -8.41
CA SER A 347 -27.15 -15.92 -8.79
C SER A 347 -27.46 -17.38 -8.47
N TRP A 348 -26.98 -18.30 -9.31
CA TRP A 348 -27.32 -19.73 -9.26
C TRP A 348 -26.06 -20.59 -9.14
N TYR A 349 -25.38 -20.50 -7.99
CA TYR A 349 -24.02 -21.04 -7.80
C TYR A 349 -23.90 -22.57 -7.93
N GLY A 350 -24.99 -23.32 -7.76
CA GLY A 350 -25.03 -24.77 -8.00
C GLY A 350 -24.98 -25.19 -9.47
N ARG A 351 -25.35 -24.30 -10.40
CA ARG A 351 -25.60 -24.65 -11.80
C ARG A 351 -24.34 -25.05 -12.56
N CYS A 352 -24.51 -25.91 -13.56
CA CYS A 352 -23.47 -26.31 -14.51
C CYS A 352 -23.09 -25.13 -15.42
N VAL A 353 -21.80 -24.81 -15.48
CA VAL A 353 -21.23 -23.70 -16.26
C VAL A 353 -21.44 -23.77 -17.78
N TYR A 354 -21.95 -24.90 -18.29
CA TYR A 354 -22.30 -25.08 -19.71
C TYR A 354 -23.81 -25.02 -19.97
N GLU A 355 -24.64 -24.94 -18.92
CA GLU A 355 -26.11 -24.84 -18.98
C GLU A 355 -26.65 -23.54 -18.35
N SER A 356 -25.78 -22.70 -17.78
CA SER A 356 -26.06 -21.32 -17.36
C SER A 356 -26.70 -20.44 -18.45
N ASP A 357 -27.10 -19.23 -18.03
CA ASP A 357 -27.66 -18.13 -18.81
C ASP A 357 -26.61 -17.02 -19.07
N ASN A 358 -25.33 -17.37 -19.04
CA ASN A 358 -24.24 -16.42 -19.25
C ASN A 358 -24.06 -16.05 -20.72
N ASN A 359 -23.84 -14.77 -21.01
CA ASN A 359 -23.57 -14.27 -22.36
C ASN A 359 -22.43 -13.22 -22.43
N VAL A 360 -21.70 -12.98 -21.34
CA VAL A 360 -20.47 -12.17 -21.32
C VAL A 360 -19.26 -12.96 -21.86
N VAL A 361 -18.29 -12.27 -22.45
CA VAL A 361 -17.10 -12.87 -23.08
C VAL A 361 -16.07 -13.34 -22.04
N ASP A 362 -15.41 -14.48 -22.31
CA ASP A 362 -14.46 -15.12 -21.39
C ASP A 362 -12.98 -14.94 -21.80
N ASP A 363 -12.74 -14.53 -23.05
CA ASP A 363 -11.46 -14.02 -23.55
C ASP A 363 -11.71 -12.79 -24.43
N GLN A 364 -10.96 -11.71 -24.19
CA GLN A 364 -11.09 -10.45 -24.93
C GLN A 364 -9.78 -9.65 -24.94
N ILE A 365 -9.44 -9.16 -26.13
CA ILE A 365 -8.36 -8.22 -26.39
C ILE A 365 -8.94 -6.85 -26.75
N VAL A 366 -8.33 -5.77 -26.24
CA VAL A 366 -8.58 -4.39 -26.67
C VAL A 366 -7.24 -3.79 -27.11
N ALA A 367 -7.19 -3.24 -28.31
CA ALA A 367 -6.02 -2.50 -28.81
C ALA A 367 -6.40 -1.03 -28.98
N MET A 368 -5.58 -0.16 -28.41
CA MET A 368 -5.69 1.30 -28.48
C MET A 368 -4.43 1.86 -29.13
N ASP A 369 -4.60 2.78 -30.07
CA ASP A 369 -3.51 3.43 -30.79
C ASP A 369 -3.55 4.95 -30.56
N TRP A 370 -2.38 5.58 -30.53
CA TRP A 370 -2.14 7.02 -30.40
C TRP A 370 -1.22 7.47 -31.55
N GLU A 371 -1.46 8.67 -32.07
CA GLU A 371 -0.71 9.28 -33.19
C GLU A 371 0.36 10.26 -32.69
N ASP A 372 1.01 11.01 -33.58
CA ASP A 372 1.87 12.15 -33.19
C ASP A 372 1.02 13.32 -32.66
N ASP A 373 1.42 13.88 -31.52
CA ASP A 373 0.72 14.95 -30.79
C ASP A 373 1.66 16.14 -30.53
N PRO A 374 1.68 17.15 -31.42
CA PRO A 374 2.60 18.28 -31.34
C PRO A 374 2.31 19.26 -30.19
N LEU A 375 3.15 19.25 -29.15
CA LEU A 375 3.01 20.14 -27.99
C LEU A 375 3.68 21.51 -28.19
N PRO A 376 3.01 22.64 -27.85
CA PRO A 376 3.61 23.97 -27.93
C PRO A 376 4.90 24.12 -27.13
N GLY A 377 6.01 24.35 -27.83
CA GLY A 377 7.35 24.52 -27.24
C GLY A 377 8.18 23.24 -27.11
N GLN A 378 7.68 22.08 -27.58
CA GLN A 378 8.44 20.84 -27.69
C GLN A 378 8.62 20.49 -29.17
N GLU A 379 9.87 20.28 -29.62
CA GLU A 379 10.19 20.12 -31.06
C GLU A 379 9.60 18.85 -31.68
N LEU A 380 9.45 17.78 -30.89
CA LEU A 380 8.88 16.49 -31.31
C LEU A 380 7.46 16.24 -30.78
N GLY A 381 6.95 17.08 -29.86
CA GLY A 381 5.71 16.80 -29.13
C GLY A 381 5.76 15.47 -28.36
N ARG A 382 4.66 14.70 -28.44
CA ARG A 382 4.57 13.31 -27.97
C ARG A 382 4.39 12.40 -29.19
N GLY A 383 5.21 11.36 -29.33
CA GLY A 383 5.16 10.46 -30.48
C GLY A 383 4.01 9.43 -30.41
N PRO A 384 3.79 8.67 -31.49
CA PRO A 384 2.79 7.61 -31.52
C PRO A 384 3.10 6.50 -30.51
N LYS A 385 2.07 5.80 -30.07
CA LYS A 385 2.19 4.68 -29.13
C LYS A 385 0.98 3.75 -29.18
N ARG A 386 1.13 2.54 -28.67
CA ARG A 386 0.07 1.51 -28.60
C ARG A 386 -0.11 0.99 -27.18
N ALA A 387 -1.34 0.60 -26.85
CA ALA A 387 -1.62 -0.25 -25.71
C ALA A 387 -2.48 -1.46 -26.13
N LEU A 388 -2.06 -2.64 -25.71
CA LEU A 388 -2.74 -3.92 -25.91
C LEU A 388 -3.15 -4.47 -24.55
N PHE A 389 -4.45 -4.49 -24.29
CA PHE A 389 -5.04 -5.10 -23.11
C PHE A 389 -5.59 -6.49 -23.43
N HIS A 390 -5.35 -7.47 -22.55
CA HIS A 390 -5.91 -8.83 -22.63
C HIS A 390 -6.58 -9.23 -21.32
N MET A 391 -7.91 -9.39 -21.34
CA MET A 391 -8.67 -10.05 -20.27
C MET A 391 -8.85 -11.52 -20.65
N THR A 392 -8.44 -12.43 -19.77
CA THR A 392 -8.51 -13.87 -20.06
C THR A 392 -8.81 -14.72 -18.83
N TYR A 393 -9.67 -15.72 -18.98
CA TYR A 393 -10.13 -16.58 -17.88
C TYR A 393 -9.25 -17.82 -17.52
N PRO A 394 -8.53 -18.51 -18.42
CA PRO A 394 -8.06 -19.88 -18.19
C PRO A 394 -6.69 -19.92 -17.47
N THR A 395 -6.54 -19.16 -16.40
CA THR A 395 -5.24 -18.86 -15.78
C THR A 395 -5.07 -19.51 -14.40
N GLN A 396 -3.83 -19.90 -14.08
CA GLN A 396 -3.43 -20.37 -12.74
C GLN A 396 -3.29 -19.18 -11.78
N SER A 397 -2.44 -18.21 -12.17
CA SER A 397 -2.41 -16.85 -11.62
C SER A 397 -3.81 -16.22 -11.71
N GLN A 398 -4.29 -15.65 -10.60
CA GLN A 398 -5.64 -15.09 -10.49
C GLN A 398 -5.56 -13.65 -9.98
N CYS A 399 -6.03 -12.70 -10.80
CA CYS A 399 -5.94 -11.25 -10.57
C CYS A 399 -4.49 -10.70 -10.40
N GLU A 400 -3.49 -11.57 -10.49
CA GLU A 400 -2.05 -11.28 -10.58
C GLU A 400 -1.74 -10.66 -11.95
N ARG A 401 -2.11 -9.38 -12.09
CA ARG A 401 -1.80 -8.54 -13.24
C ARG A 401 -0.33 -8.61 -13.60
N ARG A 402 -0.07 -8.65 -14.90
CA ARG A 402 1.26 -8.71 -15.51
C ARG A 402 1.29 -7.93 -16.81
N GLY A 403 2.48 -7.52 -17.23
CA GLY A 403 2.63 -6.84 -18.51
C GLY A 403 4.08 -6.57 -18.89
N ARG A 404 4.22 -5.93 -20.05
CA ARG A 404 5.50 -5.56 -20.64
C ARG A 404 5.35 -4.20 -21.31
N ILE A 405 6.30 -3.30 -21.08
CA ILE A 405 6.29 -1.93 -21.62
C ILE A 405 7.61 -1.71 -22.35
N TYR A 406 7.52 -1.33 -23.62
CA TYR A 406 8.67 -1.06 -24.47
C TYR A 406 8.81 0.46 -24.62
N GLY A 407 10.01 0.96 -24.40
CA GLY A 407 10.35 2.37 -24.60
C GLY A 407 11.58 2.56 -25.48
N THR A 408 11.86 3.81 -25.84
CA THR A 408 12.95 4.16 -26.76
C THR A 408 14.35 3.89 -26.20
N LEU A 409 14.50 3.74 -24.87
CA LEU A 409 15.77 3.55 -24.17
C LEU A 409 15.80 2.31 -23.25
N GLY A 410 14.73 1.52 -23.19
CA GLY A 410 14.67 0.30 -22.39
C GLY A 410 13.37 -0.49 -22.51
N GLU A 411 13.26 -1.59 -21.75
CA GLU A 411 12.01 -2.32 -21.54
C GLU A 411 11.71 -2.54 -20.05
N ILE A 412 10.44 -2.59 -19.69
CA ILE A 412 9.95 -3.05 -18.38
C ILE A 412 9.16 -4.34 -18.58
N THR A 413 9.39 -5.34 -17.72
CA THR A 413 8.47 -6.47 -17.52
C THR A 413 8.01 -6.46 -16.07
N TYR A 414 6.71 -6.64 -15.82
CA TYR A 414 6.14 -6.59 -14.49
C TYR A 414 5.10 -7.68 -14.23
N ASP A 415 4.96 -8.04 -12.96
CA ASP A 415 3.83 -8.77 -12.39
C ASP A 415 3.33 -8.05 -11.13
N SER A 416 2.38 -8.62 -10.38
CA SER A 416 1.82 -7.94 -9.19
C SER A 416 2.77 -7.88 -7.98
N HIS A 417 4.02 -8.33 -8.12
CA HIS A 417 5.02 -8.41 -7.05
C HIS A 417 6.39 -7.82 -7.45
N THR A 418 6.70 -7.72 -8.74
CA THR A 418 8.03 -7.32 -9.23
C THR A 418 7.94 -6.40 -10.45
N ILE A 419 8.83 -5.41 -10.52
CA ILE A 419 9.08 -4.61 -11.72
C ILE A 419 10.53 -4.82 -12.14
N THR A 420 10.75 -5.39 -13.32
CA THR A 420 12.08 -5.56 -13.92
C THR A 420 12.29 -4.53 -15.02
N VAL A 421 13.22 -3.60 -14.80
CA VAL A 421 13.61 -2.54 -15.76
C VAL A 421 14.93 -2.93 -16.41
N HIS A 422 15.02 -2.91 -17.74
CA HIS A 422 16.26 -3.11 -18.50
C HIS A 422 16.57 -1.90 -19.36
N THR A 423 17.74 -1.28 -19.17
CA THR A 423 18.18 -0.07 -19.88
C THR A 423 19.16 -0.40 -21.01
N PHE A 424 18.86 0.05 -22.23
CA PHE A 424 19.66 -0.28 -23.42
C PHE A 424 21.03 0.41 -23.45
N ALA A 425 21.16 1.57 -22.80
CA ALA A 425 22.38 2.40 -22.84
C ALA A 425 23.57 1.80 -22.08
N ASP A 426 23.32 1.02 -21.02
CA ASP A 426 24.34 0.33 -20.20
C ASP A 426 24.14 -1.20 -20.14
N GLY A 427 23.07 -1.72 -20.75
CA GLY A 427 22.70 -3.14 -20.71
C GLY A 427 22.28 -3.65 -19.33
N LYS A 428 21.98 -2.74 -18.39
CA LYS A 428 21.73 -3.08 -17.00
C LYS A 428 20.27 -3.47 -16.78
N THR A 429 20.07 -4.56 -16.04
CA THR A 429 18.76 -4.93 -15.50
C THR A 429 18.68 -4.59 -14.02
N THR A 430 17.62 -3.91 -13.60
CA THR A 430 17.28 -3.60 -12.21
C THR A 430 15.93 -4.22 -11.88
N VAL A 431 15.87 -5.01 -10.80
CA VAL A 431 14.62 -5.61 -10.31
C VAL A 431 14.17 -4.87 -9.05
N HIS A 432 12.92 -4.47 -9.02
CA HIS A 432 12.25 -3.83 -7.89
C HIS A 432 11.24 -4.82 -7.29
N ASP A 433 11.62 -5.51 -6.22
CA ASP A 433 10.71 -6.32 -5.42
C ASP A 433 9.76 -5.41 -4.64
N ILE A 434 8.45 -5.57 -4.82
CA ILE A 434 7.44 -4.81 -4.09
C ILE A 434 7.21 -5.47 -2.71
N PRO A 435 7.40 -4.76 -1.59
CA PRO A 435 7.20 -5.35 -0.26
C PRO A 435 5.75 -5.81 -0.06
N LYS A 436 5.58 -7.10 0.28
CA LYS A 436 4.27 -7.64 0.66
C LYS A 436 3.69 -6.84 1.83
N GLN A 437 2.43 -6.43 1.66
CA GLN A 437 1.68 -5.73 2.69
C GLN A 437 1.22 -6.70 3.79
N ALA A 438 0.62 -6.19 4.87
CA ALA A 438 -0.07 -7.05 5.82
C ALA A 438 -1.15 -7.89 5.09
N PRO A 439 -1.39 -9.17 5.43
CA PRO A 439 -2.27 -10.04 4.62
C PRO A 439 -3.70 -9.51 4.38
N GLU A 440 -4.26 -8.74 5.31
CA GLU A 440 -5.57 -8.08 5.14
C GLU A 440 -5.54 -6.94 4.10
N VAL A 441 -4.41 -6.26 3.99
CA VAL A 441 -4.15 -5.21 2.99
C VAL A 441 -3.79 -5.85 1.64
N GLU A 442 -2.98 -6.92 1.63
CA GLU A 442 -2.63 -7.66 0.41
C GLU A 442 -3.85 -8.32 -0.24
N LYS A 443 -4.75 -8.95 0.55
CA LYS A 443 -6.08 -9.44 0.08
C LYS A 443 -6.96 -8.33 -0.52
N SER A 444 -6.70 -7.05 -0.20
CA SER A 444 -7.48 -5.89 -0.63
C SER A 444 -6.85 -5.20 -1.85
N HIS A 445 -6.79 -5.94 -2.97
CA HIS A 445 -6.17 -5.50 -4.25
C HIS A 445 -4.71 -5.02 -4.11
N GLY A 446 -3.88 -5.76 -3.35
CA GLY A 446 -2.48 -5.38 -3.11
C GLY A 446 -2.31 -4.09 -2.31
N GLY A 447 -3.33 -3.72 -1.52
CA GLY A 447 -3.44 -2.45 -0.78
C GLY A 447 -4.27 -1.38 -1.48
N GLY A 448 -4.70 -1.62 -2.73
CA GLY A 448 -5.46 -0.66 -3.52
C GLY A 448 -6.73 -0.14 -2.85
N ASP A 449 -7.50 -1.03 -2.20
CA ASP A 449 -8.76 -0.62 -1.54
C ASP A 449 -8.51 0.29 -0.31
N TRP A 450 -7.38 0.10 0.37
CA TRP A 450 -6.98 0.88 1.55
C TRP A 450 -6.43 2.24 1.16
N GLY A 451 -5.57 2.29 0.14
CA GLY A 451 -5.03 3.56 -0.36
C GLY A 451 -6.13 4.45 -0.96
N LEU A 452 -7.07 3.87 -1.70
CA LEU A 452 -8.25 4.57 -2.21
C LEU A 452 -9.10 5.15 -1.09
N ALA A 453 -9.49 4.34 -0.09
CA ALA A 453 -10.32 4.82 1.03
C ALA A 453 -9.58 5.90 1.85
N GLY A 454 -8.29 5.69 2.15
CA GLY A 454 -7.47 6.67 2.88
C GLY A 454 -7.33 8.00 2.14
N ALA A 455 -7.03 7.96 0.84
CA ALA A 455 -6.89 9.16 0.03
C ALA A 455 -8.23 9.91 -0.16
N PHE A 456 -9.34 9.18 -0.31
CA PHE A 456 -10.67 9.80 -0.35
C PHE A 456 -11.02 10.48 0.98
N VAL A 457 -10.83 9.82 2.13
CA VAL A 457 -11.07 10.47 3.44
C VAL A 457 -10.17 11.69 3.63
N GLN A 458 -8.89 11.61 3.24
CA GLN A 458 -7.97 12.75 3.31
C GLN A 458 -8.39 13.92 2.39
N ALA A 459 -8.89 13.62 1.18
CA ALA A 459 -9.43 14.60 0.26
C ALA A 459 -10.69 15.28 0.82
N VAL A 460 -11.60 14.53 1.44
CA VAL A 460 -12.77 15.06 2.16
C VAL A 460 -12.34 16.00 3.29
N GLN A 461 -11.41 15.57 4.14
CA GLN A 461 -10.90 16.35 5.27
C GLN A 461 -10.27 17.67 4.81
N ASN A 462 -9.40 17.64 3.80
CA ASN A 462 -8.72 18.84 3.33
C ASN A 462 -9.66 19.82 2.62
N VAL A 463 -10.69 19.33 1.92
CA VAL A 463 -11.70 20.19 1.29
C VAL A 463 -12.64 20.82 2.31
N ASP A 464 -13.19 20.04 3.26
CA ASP A 464 -14.13 20.59 4.25
C ASP A 464 -13.43 21.43 5.33
N ALA A 465 -12.12 21.24 5.57
CA ALA A 465 -11.28 22.15 6.34
C ALA A 465 -10.80 23.39 5.54
N GLY A 466 -11.05 23.44 4.24
CA GLY A 466 -10.62 24.55 3.36
C GLY A 466 -9.11 24.64 3.13
N THR A 467 -8.34 23.59 3.43
CA THR A 467 -6.88 23.55 3.22
C THR A 467 -6.50 23.19 1.78
N MET A 468 -7.40 22.53 1.05
CA MET A 468 -7.31 22.29 -0.39
C MET A 468 -8.64 22.65 -1.06
N ASN A 469 -8.60 23.01 -2.35
CA ASN A 469 -9.81 23.07 -3.17
C ASN A 469 -10.11 21.70 -3.81
N VAL A 470 -11.34 21.48 -4.29
CA VAL A 470 -11.75 20.18 -4.84
C VAL A 470 -10.88 19.74 -6.02
N ALA A 471 -10.58 20.59 -6.99
CA ALA A 471 -9.75 20.21 -8.14
C ALA A 471 -8.32 19.78 -7.72
N GLN A 472 -7.75 20.46 -6.73
CA GLN A 472 -6.49 20.07 -6.13
C GLN A 472 -6.57 18.71 -5.41
N ALA A 473 -7.62 18.49 -4.62
CA ALA A 473 -7.83 17.22 -3.90
C ALA A 473 -8.13 16.04 -4.85
N GLN A 474 -8.87 16.27 -5.95
CA GLN A 474 -9.02 15.31 -7.04
C GLN A 474 -7.64 14.92 -7.60
N ARG A 475 -6.83 15.91 -7.98
CA ARG A 475 -5.56 15.69 -8.71
C ARG A 475 -4.44 15.12 -7.84
N GLU A 476 -4.28 15.61 -6.61
CA GLU A 476 -3.16 15.26 -5.72
C GLU A 476 -3.43 14.03 -4.83
N LEU A 477 -4.69 13.72 -4.51
CA LEU A 477 -5.06 12.64 -3.58
C LEU A 477 -5.93 11.56 -4.24
N VAL A 478 -7.01 11.94 -4.94
CA VAL A 478 -7.87 10.98 -5.66
C VAL A 478 -7.18 10.43 -6.92
N GLY A 479 -6.18 11.15 -7.45
CA GLY A 479 -5.39 10.75 -8.61
C GLY A 479 -6.12 10.82 -9.96
N CYS A 480 -7.42 11.13 -9.94
CA CYS A 480 -8.28 11.34 -11.11
C CYS A 480 -9.41 12.35 -10.81
N ASP A 481 -10.07 12.85 -11.85
CA ASP A 481 -11.34 13.59 -11.76
C ASP A 481 -12.49 12.92 -12.53
N LEU A 482 -13.69 13.49 -12.46
CA LEU A 482 -14.88 12.91 -13.07
C LEU A 482 -14.83 12.89 -14.62
N GLU A 483 -14.03 13.74 -15.25
CA GLU A 483 -13.86 13.71 -16.71
C GLU A 483 -12.95 12.53 -17.11
N GLU A 484 -11.87 12.28 -16.36
CA GLU A 484 -11.04 11.07 -16.53
C GLU A 484 -11.82 9.77 -16.25
N ILE A 485 -12.66 9.74 -15.21
CA ILE A 485 -13.50 8.58 -14.91
C ILE A 485 -14.49 8.31 -16.05
N ILE A 486 -15.13 9.35 -16.61
CA ILE A 486 -16.05 9.17 -17.73
C ILE A 486 -15.28 8.77 -19.00
N LEU A 487 -14.09 9.30 -19.22
CA LEU A 487 -13.19 8.92 -20.33
C LEU A 487 -12.84 7.43 -20.29
N SER A 488 -12.45 6.87 -19.14
CA SER A 488 -12.08 5.45 -19.05
C SER A 488 -13.27 4.52 -19.30
N HIS A 489 -14.47 4.91 -18.86
CA HIS A 489 -15.71 4.20 -19.18
C HIS A 489 -16.09 4.34 -20.67
N ALA A 490 -15.92 5.52 -21.26
CA ALA A 490 -16.18 5.77 -22.66
C ALA A 490 -15.28 4.92 -23.59
N VAL A 491 -14.01 4.72 -23.25
CA VAL A 491 -13.11 3.79 -23.98
C VAL A 491 -13.60 2.33 -23.87
N VAL A 492 -14.13 1.90 -22.72
CA VAL A 492 -14.78 0.59 -22.58
C VAL A 492 -16.02 0.44 -23.47
N PHE A 493 -16.89 1.47 -23.51
CA PHE A 493 -18.08 1.47 -24.37
C PHE A 493 -17.71 1.40 -25.86
N ALA A 494 -16.72 2.19 -26.30
CA ALA A 494 -16.18 2.14 -27.66
C ALA A 494 -15.54 0.79 -28.01
N ALA A 495 -14.81 0.18 -27.07
CA ALA A 495 -14.22 -1.15 -27.26
C ALA A 495 -15.28 -2.25 -27.39
N GLU A 496 -16.38 -2.19 -26.62
CA GLU A 496 -17.48 -3.15 -26.74
C GLU A 496 -18.28 -2.96 -28.03
N GLU A 497 -18.43 -1.72 -28.51
CA GLU A 497 -19.00 -1.43 -29.84
C GLU A 497 -18.13 -2.02 -30.95
N ALA A 498 -16.83 -1.70 -30.95
CA ALA A 498 -15.84 -2.26 -31.88
C ALA A 498 -15.86 -3.80 -31.93
N ARG A 499 -15.97 -4.46 -30.77
CA ARG A 499 -16.05 -5.93 -30.66
C ARG A 499 -17.32 -6.51 -31.29
N ARG A 500 -18.47 -5.84 -31.13
CA ARG A 500 -19.76 -6.30 -31.66
C ARG A 500 -19.86 -6.10 -33.17
N GLU A 501 -19.46 -4.92 -33.64
CA GLU A 501 -19.54 -4.54 -35.05
C GLU A 501 -18.35 -5.05 -35.89
N ARG A 502 -17.26 -5.46 -35.23
CA ARG A 502 -15.98 -5.87 -35.84
C ARG A 502 -15.30 -4.75 -36.62
N THR A 503 -15.39 -3.55 -36.06
CA THR A 503 -14.86 -2.30 -36.62
C THR A 503 -13.63 -1.82 -35.84
N VAL A 504 -12.89 -0.87 -36.43
CA VAL A 504 -11.95 -0.02 -35.70
C VAL A 504 -12.65 1.31 -35.48
N VAL A 505 -12.84 1.71 -34.23
CA VAL A 505 -13.52 2.95 -33.87
C VAL A 505 -12.50 4.09 -33.91
N ASN A 506 -12.74 5.11 -34.74
CA ASN A 506 -12.02 6.37 -34.62
C ASN A 506 -12.51 7.10 -33.36
N TRP A 507 -11.60 7.35 -32.43
CA TRP A 507 -11.95 7.86 -31.11
C TRP A 507 -12.54 9.27 -31.16
N ALA A 508 -11.92 10.18 -31.93
CA ALA A 508 -12.36 11.57 -32.02
C ALA A 508 -13.75 11.71 -32.66
N GLU A 509 -14.05 10.91 -33.69
CA GLU A 509 -15.39 10.86 -34.28
C GLU A 509 -16.41 10.23 -33.33
N TRP A 510 -16.12 9.07 -32.74
CA TRP A 510 -17.04 8.38 -31.84
C TRP A 510 -17.36 9.21 -30.58
N TRP A 511 -16.35 9.84 -29.99
CA TRP A 511 -16.53 10.73 -28.84
C TRP A 511 -17.37 11.96 -29.20
N LYS A 512 -17.22 12.51 -30.42
CA LYS A 512 -18.09 13.59 -30.91
C LYS A 512 -19.55 13.14 -31.11
N GLN A 513 -19.79 11.87 -31.46
CA GLN A 513 -21.14 11.32 -31.68
C GLN A 513 -21.85 10.87 -30.38
N ASN A 514 -21.09 10.46 -29.36
CA ASN A 514 -21.61 9.78 -28.16
C ASN A 514 -21.25 10.46 -26.81
N GLY A 515 -20.23 11.31 -26.76
CA GLY A 515 -19.77 12.03 -25.56
C GLY A 515 -20.63 13.22 -25.14
N THR A 516 -21.82 13.39 -25.72
CA THR A 516 -22.81 14.40 -25.34
C THR A 516 -24.15 13.74 -25.06
N LEU A 517 -24.86 14.19 -24.03
CA LEU A 517 -26.24 13.76 -23.81
C LEU A 517 -27.11 14.21 -24.98
N ARG A 518 -27.55 13.26 -25.80
CA ARG A 518 -28.64 13.49 -26.76
C ARG A 518 -29.88 13.87 -25.96
N THR A 519 -30.48 15.01 -26.29
CA THR A 519 -31.77 15.40 -25.75
C THR A 519 -32.86 14.54 -26.41
N SER A 520 -34.02 14.40 -25.76
CA SER A 520 -35.11 13.55 -26.27
C SER A 520 -35.64 13.99 -27.63
N ASP A 521 -35.47 15.27 -27.99
CA ASP A 521 -35.94 15.85 -29.25
C ASP A 521 -35.03 15.52 -30.46
N ASP A 522 -33.76 15.17 -30.23
CA ASP A 522 -32.76 14.84 -31.28
C ASP A 522 -33.12 13.58 -32.10
N THR A 523 -34.19 12.87 -31.74
CA THR A 523 -34.65 11.64 -32.41
C THR A 523 -35.52 11.90 -33.65
N LYS A 524 -35.87 13.15 -33.98
CA LYS A 524 -36.74 13.49 -35.13
C LYS A 524 -36.02 14.04 -36.37
N GLU A 525 -34.85 14.66 -36.24
CA GLU A 525 -34.13 15.25 -37.38
C GLU A 525 -33.03 14.33 -37.91
N ARG A 526 -33.41 13.37 -38.78
CA ARG A 526 -32.45 12.54 -39.54
C ARG A 526 -32.56 12.72 -41.06
N SER A 527 -32.61 13.98 -41.49
CA SER A 527 -32.50 14.39 -42.89
C SER A 527 -31.83 15.78 -43.00
N THR A 528 -31.18 16.04 -44.14
CA THR A 528 -30.58 17.32 -44.56
C THR A 528 -29.47 17.94 -43.69
N VAL A 529 -28.23 17.66 -44.09
CA VAL A 529 -27.11 18.62 -44.30
C VAL A 529 -27.25 20.02 -43.67
N GLY A 530 -26.34 20.37 -42.75
CA GLY A 530 -26.13 21.74 -42.28
C GLY A 530 -24.83 21.92 -41.50
N THR A 531 -23.98 22.87 -41.87
CA THR A 531 -22.68 23.12 -41.21
C THR A 531 -22.71 24.34 -40.30
N ASP A 532 -22.74 24.16 -38.97
CA ASP A 532 -22.03 25.09 -38.07
C ASP A 532 -21.78 24.54 -36.64
N GLY A 533 -20.54 24.13 -36.35
CA GLY A 533 -20.12 23.66 -35.02
C GLY A 533 -19.49 24.73 -34.13
N LYS A 534 -19.48 26.00 -34.55
CA LYS A 534 -18.56 27.04 -34.06
C LYS A 534 -19.00 27.80 -32.79
N HIS A 535 -19.78 27.19 -31.89
CA HIS A 535 -20.37 27.92 -30.75
C HIS A 535 -19.92 27.48 -29.34
N TRP A 536 -19.20 26.36 -29.19
CA TRP A 536 -18.68 25.96 -27.87
C TRP A 536 -17.38 26.68 -27.49
N GLN A 537 -16.38 26.71 -28.39
CA GLN A 537 -15.06 27.32 -28.14
C GLN A 537 -15.12 28.82 -27.78
N ALA A 538 -16.10 29.56 -28.29
CA ALA A 538 -16.20 31.02 -28.15
C ALA A 538 -16.65 31.51 -26.76
N ARG A 539 -17.26 30.64 -25.94
CA ARG A 539 -17.63 30.98 -24.55
C ARG A 539 -16.47 30.75 -23.59
N THR A 540 -15.79 29.60 -23.69
CA THR A 540 -14.62 29.24 -22.87
C THR A 540 -13.52 30.30 -22.97
N GLN A 541 -13.18 30.74 -24.18
CA GLN A 541 -12.16 31.78 -24.42
C GLN A 541 -12.49 33.16 -23.80
N ARG A 542 -13.74 33.45 -23.43
CA ARG A 542 -14.14 34.76 -22.90
C ARG A 542 -14.04 34.85 -21.37
N ALA A 543 -14.14 33.73 -20.66
CA ALA A 543 -13.85 33.64 -19.24
C ALA A 543 -12.34 33.84 -18.96
N PHE A 544 -11.49 33.13 -19.71
CA PHE A 544 -10.02 33.19 -19.68
C PHE A 544 -9.46 34.63 -19.57
N ARG A 545 -9.78 35.48 -20.56
CA ARG A 545 -9.22 36.84 -20.71
C ARG A 545 -9.58 37.80 -19.56
N THR A 546 -10.55 37.44 -18.73
CA THR A 546 -10.94 38.24 -17.55
C THR A 546 -10.12 37.83 -16.33
N CYS A 547 -9.86 36.52 -16.16
CA CYS A 547 -9.02 36.00 -15.08
C CYS A 547 -7.54 36.39 -15.28
N GLU A 548 -7.05 36.32 -16.52
CA GLU A 548 -5.70 36.74 -16.94
C GLU A 548 -5.33 38.16 -16.46
N ARG A 549 -6.26 39.12 -16.58
CA ARG A 549 -6.07 40.50 -16.12
C ARG A 549 -5.91 40.66 -14.61
N GLN A 550 -6.44 39.74 -13.79
CA GLN A 550 -6.29 39.80 -12.34
C GLN A 550 -4.99 39.13 -11.86
N VAL A 551 -4.59 38.01 -12.48
CA VAL A 551 -3.30 37.35 -12.18
C VAL A 551 -2.12 38.27 -12.52
N LEU A 552 -2.19 38.99 -13.65
CA LEU A 552 -1.15 39.95 -14.06
C LEU A 552 -0.97 41.14 -13.10
N LEU A 553 -1.97 41.46 -12.25
CA LEU A 553 -1.86 42.50 -11.22
C LEU A 553 -1.15 42.00 -9.94
N LEU A 554 -1.16 40.69 -9.67
CA LEU A 554 -0.59 40.10 -8.46
C LEU A 554 0.81 39.49 -8.67
N ALA A 555 1.14 39.06 -9.89
CA ALA A 555 2.47 38.53 -10.22
C ALA A 555 3.64 39.47 -9.83
N PRO A 556 3.57 40.81 -9.99
CA PRO A 556 4.64 41.73 -9.58
C PRO A 556 4.82 41.87 -8.06
N ALA A 557 3.88 41.38 -7.25
CA ALA A 557 4.05 41.26 -5.80
C ALA A 557 4.70 39.92 -5.45
N TYR A 558 4.15 38.82 -5.94
CA TYR A 558 4.62 37.46 -5.64
C TYR A 558 6.08 37.22 -6.06
N ALA A 559 6.48 37.74 -7.24
CA ALA A 559 7.87 37.67 -7.70
C ALA A 559 8.85 38.44 -6.80
N ARG A 560 8.40 39.53 -6.15
CA ARG A 560 9.22 40.28 -5.19
C ARG A 560 9.38 39.53 -3.87
N THR A 561 8.35 38.84 -3.39
CA THR A 561 8.46 37.96 -2.21
C THR A 561 9.44 36.81 -2.48
N MET A 562 9.29 36.13 -3.62
CA MET A 562 10.16 35.00 -4.00
C MET A 562 11.63 35.40 -4.13
N ASN A 563 11.94 36.55 -4.75
CA ASN A 563 13.32 37.04 -4.81
C ASN A 563 13.87 37.46 -3.43
N ALA A 564 13.05 38.03 -2.55
CA ALA A 564 13.47 38.32 -1.18
C ALA A 564 13.77 37.05 -0.38
N SER A 565 12.93 36.01 -0.48
CA SER A 565 13.17 34.69 0.12
C SER A 565 14.45 34.05 -0.43
N ARG A 566 14.70 34.17 -1.74
CA ARG A 566 15.91 33.66 -2.38
C ARG A 566 17.18 34.35 -1.88
N LEU A 567 17.19 35.69 -1.83
CA LEU A 567 18.33 36.46 -1.30
C LEU A 567 18.59 36.17 0.19
N LEU A 568 17.54 35.96 0.99
CA LEU A 568 17.67 35.55 2.39
C LEU A 568 18.24 34.14 2.57
N LEU A 569 17.97 33.22 1.63
CA LEU A 569 18.57 31.88 1.61
C LEU A 569 20.02 31.90 1.11
N GLU A 570 20.31 32.67 0.05
CA GLU A 570 21.64 32.80 -0.55
C GLU A 570 22.64 33.60 0.31
N HIS A 571 22.21 34.24 1.41
CA HIS A 571 23.07 34.92 2.41
C HIS A 571 22.87 34.39 3.84
N ALA A 572 22.17 33.26 4.02
CA ALA A 572 21.90 32.72 5.37
C ALA A 572 23.17 32.32 6.14
N SER A 573 24.26 31.99 5.43
CA SER A 573 25.54 31.49 5.95
C SER A 573 26.22 32.43 6.97
N ASP A 574 26.07 33.74 6.81
CA ASP A 574 26.95 34.74 7.44
C ASP A 574 26.30 35.46 8.65
N ILE A 575 25.15 34.97 9.13
CA ILE A 575 24.36 35.61 10.20
C ILE A 575 24.41 34.79 11.50
N PRO A 576 24.88 35.37 12.63
CA PRO A 576 24.92 34.70 13.93
C PRO A 576 23.58 34.13 14.40
N GLY A 577 23.62 32.94 15.02
CA GLY A 577 22.44 32.09 15.24
C GLY A 577 21.28 32.70 16.02
N HIS A 578 21.54 33.63 16.96
CA HIS A 578 20.50 34.25 17.77
C HIS A 578 19.60 35.23 17.00
N THR A 579 20.04 35.77 15.85
CA THR A 579 19.26 36.75 15.07
C THR A 579 18.26 36.07 14.11
N ARG A 580 18.54 34.82 13.67
CA ARG A 580 17.71 34.11 12.68
C ARG A 580 16.26 33.90 13.12
N ILE A 581 16.02 33.59 14.41
CA ILE A 581 14.68 33.25 14.93
C ILE A 581 13.77 34.48 14.91
N SER A 582 14.23 35.62 15.44
CA SER A 582 13.45 36.86 15.50
C SER A 582 13.03 37.36 14.10
N CYS A 583 13.92 37.28 13.10
CA CYS A 583 13.57 37.62 11.72
C CYS A 583 12.50 36.69 11.13
N PHE A 584 12.55 35.39 11.44
CA PHE A 584 11.57 34.41 10.93
C PHE A 584 10.19 34.58 11.59
N GLU A 585 10.13 34.81 12.90
CA GLU A 585 8.88 35.12 13.61
C GLU A 585 8.26 36.44 13.11
N THR A 586 9.08 37.47 12.87
CA THR A 586 8.61 38.75 12.30
C THR A 586 8.04 38.56 10.89
N TYR A 587 8.67 37.74 10.05
CA TYR A 587 8.18 37.40 8.72
C TYR A 587 6.84 36.63 8.76
N LEU A 588 6.69 35.67 9.66
CA LEU A 588 5.43 34.93 9.86
C LEU A 588 4.30 35.84 10.36
N GLN A 589 4.59 36.76 11.30
CA GLN A 589 3.60 37.74 11.76
C GLN A 589 3.19 38.70 10.63
N TRP A 590 4.15 39.19 9.83
CA TRP A 590 3.86 40.09 8.71
C TRP A 590 3.04 39.41 7.59
N THR A 591 3.37 38.17 7.23
CA THR A 591 2.59 37.41 6.24
C THR A 591 1.18 37.09 6.74
N SER A 592 1.04 36.67 8.01
CA SER A 592 -0.27 36.43 8.64
C SER A 592 -1.14 37.70 8.68
N ALA A 593 -0.57 38.85 9.04
CA ALA A 593 -1.30 40.12 9.10
C ALA A 593 -1.83 40.55 7.72
N ASN A 594 -1.01 40.46 6.67
CA ASN A 594 -1.40 40.88 5.32
C ASN A 594 -2.43 39.92 4.68
N VAL A 595 -2.33 38.61 4.91
CA VAL A 595 -3.33 37.65 4.41
C VAL A 595 -4.69 37.86 5.10
N ASN A 596 -4.71 38.04 6.42
CA ASN A 596 -5.97 38.31 7.15
C ASN A 596 -6.57 39.68 6.78
N ALA A 597 -5.75 40.70 6.48
CA ALA A 597 -6.23 42.00 6.00
C ALA A 597 -6.84 41.94 4.57
N ALA A 598 -6.42 40.99 3.73
CA ALA A 598 -7.02 40.75 2.42
C ALA A 598 -8.37 40.01 2.49
N LEU A 599 -8.53 39.10 3.47
CA LEU A 599 -9.71 38.24 3.63
C LEU A 599 -10.89 38.90 4.38
N SER A 600 -10.71 40.10 4.95
CA SER A 600 -11.66 40.71 5.92
C SER A 600 -12.54 41.85 5.38
N ARG A 601 -12.71 41.97 4.05
CA ARG A 601 -13.59 42.97 3.41
C ARG A 601 -14.90 42.36 2.89
N PRO A 602 -16.09 42.81 3.35
CA PRO A 602 -17.39 42.25 2.96
C PRO A 602 -18.09 42.97 1.79
N ALA A 603 -19.18 42.35 1.32
CA ALA A 603 -20.23 42.82 0.37
C ALA A 603 -19.98 42.60 -1.15
N PRO A 604 -21.06 42.47 -1.96
CA PRO A 604 -22.31 41.74 -1.72
C PRO A 604 -22.68 40.77 -2.87
N ALA A 605 -23.83 40.11 -2.78
CA ALA A 605 -24.20 38.98 -3.65
C ALA A 605 -24.62 39.33 -5.09
N CYS A 606 -24.09 38.59 -6.09
CA CYS A 606 -24.86 38.11 -7.26
C CYS A 606 -24.18 36.96 -8.04
N ILE A 607 -24.80 35.77 -7.97
CA ILE A 607 -25.00 34.78 -9.06
C ILE A 607 -23.80 34.35 -9.94
N ARG A 608 -23.19 33.22 -9.54
CA ARG A 608 -22.83 31.99 -10.32
C ARG A 608 -21.74 31.98 -11.43
N ALA A 609 -21.07 30.82 -11.47
CA ALA A 609 -20.53 30.09 -12.63
C ALA A 609 -19.08 30.36 -13.14
N SER A 610 -18.13 29.87 -12.35
CA SER A 610 -17.01 28.98 -12.75
C SER A 610 -15.78 29.51 -13.53
N PRO A 611 -14.61 28.85 -13.38
CA PRO A 611 -13.30 29.37 -13.78
C PRO A 611 -12.79 28.83 -15.12
N ALA A 612 -11.71 29.41 -15.66
CA ALA A 612 -11.04 28.94 -16.87
C ALA A 612 -9.56 29.43 -16.95
N PRO A 613 -8.54 28.55 -16.80
CA PRO A 613 -7.12 28.94 -16.76
C PRO A 613 -6.25 28.35 -17.89
N THR A 614 -5.38 29.17 -18.51
CA THR A 614 -4.06 28.87 -19.16
C THR A 614 -3.62 30.12 -19.97
N ALA A 615 -2.41 30.65 -19.76
CA ALA A 615 -1.16 30.37 -20.48
C ALA A 615 -1.00 31.06 -21.85
N ALA A 616 -0.23 32.16 -21.88
CA ALA A 616 0.42 32.73 -23.06
C ALA A 616 1.60 33.64 -22.66
N ALA A 617 2.56 33.81 -23.57
CA ALA A 617 3.65 34.81 -23.56
C ALA A 617 4.72 34.74 -22.42
N ALA A 618 6.02 34.83 -22.71
CA ALA A 618 6.69 34.74 -24.02
C ALA A 618 8.19 34.37 -23.89
N ALA A 619 8.61 33.34 -24.63
CA ALA A 619 10.00 33.17 -25.02
C ALA A 619 10.31 34.12 -26.20
N LEU A 620 10.59 35.40 -25.92
CA LEU A 620 10.98 36.38 -26.95
C LEU A 620 12.14 37.32 -26.56
N LEU A 621 12.67 37.20 -25.34
CA LEU A 621 13.86 37.89 -24.83
C LEU A 621 14.62 36.84 -23.98
N LEU A 622 15.89 36.48 -24.20
CA LEU A 622 17.00 37.21 -24.82
C LEU A 622 17.88 36.31 -25.72
N ARG A 623 17.75 36.41 -27.05
CA ARG A 623 18.91 36.23 -27.94
C ARG A 623 19.65 37.57 -27.99
N LEU A 624 20.75 37.76 -27.22
CA LEU A 624 21.88 38.69 -27.49
C LEU A 624 22.83 38.90 -26.27
N ALA A 625 23.65 37.89 -25.93
CA ALA A 625 24.74 38.05 -24.94
C ALA A 625 26.01 37.24 -25.29
N ARG A 626 26.69 37.68 -26.35
CA ARG A 626 28.16 37.84 -26.51
C ARG A 626 29.06 37.05 -25.52
N ARG A 627 29.69 35.94 -25.92
CA ARG A 627 31.02 35.85 -26.62
C ARG A 627 32.22 36.55 -25.93
N LYS A 628 33.03 35.77 -25.18
CA LYS A 628 34.51 35.82 -24.96
C LYS A 628 34.84 34.74 -23.91
N ARG A 629 36.01 34.08 -23.85
CA ARG A 629 37.03 33.54 -24.79
C ARG A 629 37.85 32.50 -23.96
N PRO A 630 38.59 31.55 -24.55
CA PRO A 630 39.08 30.37 -23.81
C PRO A 630 40.51 30.48 -23.24
N SER A 631 40.95 29.37 -22.63
CA SER A 631 42.32 28.92 -22.30
C SER A 631 43.14 29.68 -21.24
N LEU A 632 43.43 28.99 -20.14
CA LEU A 632 44.77 28.88 -19.56
C LEU A 632 44.91 27.54 -18.81
N SER A 633 46.06 26.89 -18.96
CA SER A 633 46.41 25.59 -18.37
C SER A 633 47.47 25.76 -17.28
N VAL A 634 47.56 24.82 -16.32
CA VAL A 634 48.83 24.29 -15.78
C VAL A 634 48.58 23.07 -14.86
N CYS A 635 49.55 22.14 -14.88
CA CYS A 635 49.84 20.94 -14.07
C CYS A 635 48.91 20.49 -12.90
N GLY A 636 48.75 19.18 -12.62
CA GLY A 636 49.22 17.97 -13.35
C GLY A 636 49.53 16.75 -12.46
N GLY A 637 49.37 15.54 -13.01
CA GLY A 637 49.80 14.25 -12.41
C GLY A 637 48.95 13.71 -11.23
N ILE A 638 48.98 12.42 -10.84
CA ILE A 638 49.52 11.17 -11.43
C ILE A 638 48.53 10.04 -11.04
N PRO A 639 48.15 9.09 -11.92
CA PRO A 639 47.37 7.91 -11.51
C PRO A 639 48.28 6.81 -10.93
N CYS A 640 47.82 6.11 -9.89
CA CYS A 640 48.49 4.89 -9.42
C CYS A 640 47.49 3.90 -8.80
N GLU A 641 47.46 2.68 -9.34
CA GLU A 641 46.81 1.52 -8.72
C GLU A 641 47.69 0.96 -7.57
N THR A 642 47.22 -0.10 -6.89
CA THR A 642 48.00 -0.90 -5.90
C THR A 642 48.04 -0.36 -4.46
N PHE A 643 46.88 -0.22 -3.83
CA PHE A 643 46.72 -0.26 -2.37
C PHE A 643 45.34 -0.87 -2.02
N CYS A 644 45.19 -1.98 -1.28
CA CYS A 644 46.19 -2.85 -0.67
C CYS A 644 45.70 -4.32 -0.66
N ARG A 645 46.37 -5.23 -1.39
CA ARG A 645 46.21 -6.69 -1.21
C ARG A 645 47.32 -7.18 -0.26
N GLY A 646 47.00 -7.54 0.99
CA GLY A 646 47.96 -8.29 1.81
C GLY A 646 47.90 -8.13 3.32
N ILE A 647 46.81 -8.54 3.98
CA ILE A 647 46.87 -9.01 5.38
C ILE A 647 46.12 -10.35 5.50
N MET A 648 46.84 -11.44 5.27
CA MET A 648 46.52 -12.78 5.77
C MET A 648 47.76 -13.33 6.49
N ALA A 649 47.52 -14.11 7.55
CA ALA A 649 48.40 -14.23 8.73
C ALA A 649 48.48 -12.92 9.54
N THR A 650 48.52 -12.94 10.88
CA THR A 650 48.84 -14.04 11.81
C THR A 650 47.74 -14.34 12.84
N ARG A 651 47.92 -15.43 13.59
CA ARG A 651 47.26 -15.74 14.88
C ARG A 651 48.39 -16.08 15.88
N PRO A 652 48.27 -15.89 17.21
CA PRO A 652 47.03 -15.70 17.97
C PRO A 652 47.09 -14.64 19.11
N ALA A 653 47.32 -13.35 18.84
CA ALA A 653 47.40 -12.32 19.91
C ALA A 653 46.03 -11.83 20.45
N MET A 654 44.98 -11.84 19.62
CA MET A 654 43.70 -11.12 19.87
C MET A 654 42.78 -11.75 20.93
N ARG A 655 43.23 -12.78 21.67
CA ARG A 655 42.37 -13.56 22.61
C ARG A 655 42.41 -13.08 24.06
N VAL A 656 43.39 -12.25 24.45
CA VAL A 656 43.57 -11.81 25.86
C VAL A 656 42.92 -10.45 26.12
N LEU A 657 43.06 -9.49 25.19
CA LEU A 657 42.53 -8.12 25.36
C LEU A 657 41.00 -8.08 25.59
N LEU A 658 40.24 -8.90 24.85
CA LEU A 658 38.78 -8.96 24.95
C LEU A 658 38.24 -9.50 26.28
N LEU A 659 39.08 -10.17 27.09
CA LEU A 659 38.70 -10.63 28.43
C LEU A 659 38.88 -9.51 29.47
N LEU A 660 39.98 -8.77 29.39
CA LEU A 660 40.32 -7.72 30.37
C LEU A 660 39.31 -6.56 30.33
N SER A 661 38.90 -6.14 29.13
CA SER A 661 37.87 -5.09 28.96
C SER A 661 36.49 -5.50 29.51
N ALA A 662 36.18 -6.80 29.54
CA ALA A 662 34.88 -7.29 30.02
C ALA A 662 34.79 -7.32 31.56
N LEU A 663 35.89 -7.66 32.23
CA LEU A 663 35.92 -7.68 33.71
C LEU A 663 35.85 -6.26 34.28
N GLN A 664 36.63 -5.30 33.75
CA GLN A 664 36.71 -3.94 34.31
C GLN A 664 35.35 -3.22 34.35
N VAL A 665 34.49 -3.40 33.33
CA VAL A 665 33.14 -2.83 33.31
C VAL A 665 32.21 -3.52 34.32
N THR A 666 32.36 -4.83 34.51
CA THR A 666 31.53 -5.61 35.44
C THR A 666 31.81 -5.25 36.91
N THR A 667 33.08 -5.03 37.26
CA THR A 667 33.48 -4.60 38.61
C THR A 667 32.92 -3.23 38.98
N LEU A 668 32.82 -2.31 38.02
CA LEU A 668 32.34 -0.94 38.26
C LEU A 668 30.84 -0.90 38.59
N VAL A 669 30.03 -1.75 37.96
CA VAL A 669 28.58 -1.84 38.18
C VAL A 669 28.24 -2.49 39.53
N LEU A 670 29.01 -3.48 39.98
CA LEU A 670 28.83 -4.12 41.29
C LEU A 670 29.32 -3.26 42.47
N ALA A 671 30.16 -2.25 42.22
CA ALA A 671 30.69 -1.37 43.26
C ALA A 671 29.70 -0.27 43.72
N GLN A 672 28.56 -0.09 43.03
CA GLN A 672 27.56 0.94 43.34
C GLN A 672 26.24 0.38 43.90
N THR A 673 26.18 -0.91 44.22
CA THR A 673 24.96 -1.60 44.71
C THR A 673 25.06 -2.03 46.18
N GLN A 674 25.74 -1.24 47.03
CA GLN A 674 25.83 -1.46 48.48
C GLN A 674 25.43 -0.19 49.24
N PHE A 675 24.77 -0.39 50.40
CA PHE A 675 24.16 0.63 51.28
C PHE A 675 22.92 1.34 50.66
N ALA A 676 21.77 1.49 51.36
CA ALA A 676 21.32 0.91 52.63
C ALA A 676 19.77 0.81 52.69
N SER A 677 19.25 0.14 53.73
CA SER A 677 17.85 -0.27 53.92
C SER A 677 16.83 0.88 54.15
N PRO A 678 15.51 0.65 53.95
CA PRO A 678 14.49 1.70 53.95
C PRO A 678 13.88 2.02 55.32
N ALA A 679 13.38 3.24 55.50
CA ALA A 679 12.49 3.63 56.60
C ALA A 679 11.54 4.79 56.22
N THR A 680 10.24 4.58 56.43
CA THR A 680 9.19 5.60 56.64
C THR A 680 9.03 5.87 58.16
N PRO A 681 8.32 6.91 58.66
CA PRO A 681 7.45 7.88 57.98
C PRO A 681 7.63 9.36 58.46
N THR A 682 6.61 10.20 58.21
CA THR A 682 6.18 11.42 58.96
C THR A 682 6.89 12.78 58.75
N VAL A 683 6.12 13.84 59.02
CA VAL A 683 6.34 15.26 58.71
C VAL A 683 6.75 16.04 59.97
N PRO A 684 7.71 16.99 59.88
CA PRO A 684 7.43 18.33 60.44
C PRO A 684 8.07 19.55 59.70
N ILE A 685 7.27 20.63 59.65
CA ILE A 685 7.55 22.05 60.00
C ILE A 685 9.01 22.60 59.87
N PRO A 686 9.22 23.79 59.23
CA PRO A 686 10.55 24.39 59.04
C PRO A 686 11.01 25.36 60.16
N GLY A 687 12.34 25.54 60.29
CA GLY A 687 12.92 26.75 60.91
C GLY A 687 14.30 26.59 61.58
N ALA A 688 15.32 27.32 61.07
CA ALA A 688 16.60 27.70 61.71
C ALA A 688 17.53 26.54 62.23
N SER A 689 18.84 26.70 62.48
CA SER A 689 19.76 27.86 62.37
C SER A 689 21.19 27.35 62.08
N SER A 690 22.07 28.19 61.50
CA SER A 690 23.53 28.02 61.59
C SER A 690 24.06 28.51 62.96
N PRO A 691 25.33 28.26 63.37
CA PRO A 691 26.40 29.17 62.92
C PRO A 691 27.84 28.62 62.86
N TRP A 692 28.70 29.35 62.14
CA TRP A 692 30.13 29.67 62.33
C TRP A 692 30.55 30.58 61.15
N LEU A 693 31.57 31.45 61.14
CA LEU A 693 32.46 32.15 62.11
C LEU A 693 33.14 33.28 61.25
N THR A 694 33.40 34.53 61.64
CA THR A 694 33.21 35.31 62.89
C THR A 694 33.21 36.83 62.53
N THR A 695 32.81 37.72 63.47
CA THR A 695 33.41 39.07 63.76
C THR A 695 33.67 40.11 62.64
N MET A 696 33.28 41.40 62.71
CA MET A 696 32.46 42.16 63.68
C MET A 696 31.93 43.52 63.11
N THR A 697 30.83 43.98 63.71
CA THR A 697 30.33 45.36 64.04
C THR A 697 31.26 46.60 63.85
N THR A 698 30.80 47.88 63.70
CA THR A 698 29.49 48.55 64.01
C THR A 698 29.29 49.92 63.28
N THR A 699 28.10 50.52 63.51
CA THR A 699 27.51 51.87 63.21
C THR A 699 28.42 53.13 63.38
N THR A 700 28.08 54.39 63.01
CA THR A 700 26.76 55.11 63.02
C THR A 700 26.73 56.48 62.25
N THR A 701 25.59 56.84 61.64
CA THR A 701 24.98 58.20 61.38
C THR A 701 25.75 59.45 60.85
N SER A 702 25.26 59.98 59.70
CA SER A 702 24.83 61.40 59.44
C SER A 702 25.85 62.58 59.31
N PRO A 703 25.50 63.73 58.67
CA PRO A 703 24.61 63.98 57.49
C PRO A 703 25.10 65.06 56.48
N SER A 704 24.28 65.33 55.43
CA SER A 704 24.05 66.62 54.71
C SER A 704 24.82 67.02 53.42
N ALA A 705 24.02 67.49 52.43
CA ALA A 705 24.29 68.46 51.33
C ALA A 705 25.20 68.07 50.14
N THR A 706 24.99 68.51 48.88
CA THR A 706 23.81 69.14 48.20
C THR A 706 23.97 69.11 46.67
N PHE A 707 22.93 68.63 45.94
CA PHE A 707 22.59 68.83 44.51
C PHE A 707 23.53 68.34 43.37
N GLY A 708 22.92 67.89 42.25
CA GLY A 708 23.60 67.51 41.00
C GLY A 708 22.81 66.49 40.15
N THR A 709 21.85 66.93 39.33
CA THR A 709 20.86 66.06 38.65
C THR A 709 21.35 65.47 37.32
N ILE A 710 21.10 64.16 37.09
CA ILE A 710 20.61 63.54 35.81
C ILE A 710 20.32 62.04 36.07
N ASN A 711 19.31 61.47 35.38
CA ASN A 711 18.80 60.12 35.66
C ASN A 711 19.57 59.00 34.93
N ALA A 712 19.70 57.85 35.60
CA ALA A 712 20.14 56.57 35.01
C ALA A 712 18.93 55.70 34.57
N PRO A 713 19.15 54.49 34.01
CA PRO A 713 19.23 53.34 34.91
C PRO A 713 20.20 52.20 34.51
N THR A 714 20.43 51.32 35.51
CA THR A 714 20.90 49.92 35.42
C THR A 714 22.40 49.66 35.14
N GLN A 715 23.07 49.05 36.13
CA GLN A 715 24.40 48.43 36.04
C GLN A 715 24.30 46.90 35.80
N PRO A 716 25.41 46.17 35.52
CA PRO A 716 25.35 44.89 34.79
C PRO A 716 25.10 43.64 35.64
N ALA A 717 24.49 42.63 35.01
CA ALA A 717 24.48 41.25 35.48
C ALA A 717 25.36 40.38 34.57
N ALA A 718 26.40 39.75 35.13
CA ALA A 718 27.40 39.00 34.37
C ALA A 718 27.29 37.47 34.56
N HIS A 719 27.64 36.73 33.51
CA HIS A 719 28.06 35.33 33.48
C HIS A 719 27.25 34.30 34.30
N SER A 720 26.21 33.73 33.67
CA SER A 720 25.59 32.47 34.12
C SER A 720 25.02 31.62 32.97
N SER A 721 24.41 32.25 31.96
CA SER A 721 23.63 31.61 30.90
C SER A 721 24.39 30.72 29.90
N THR A 722 25.71 30.88 29.73
CA THR A 722 26.49 30.15 28.70
C THR A 722 26.57 28.65 28.98
N MET A 723 26.75 28.25 30.25
CA MET A 723 26.82 26.85 30.67
C MET A 723 25.51 26.10 30.37
N THR A 724 24.37 26.72 30.67
CA THR A 724 23.04 26.10 30.59
C THR A 724 22.62 25.76 29.17
N SER A 725 22.93 26.64 28.20
CA SER A 725 22.64 26.38 26.78
C SER A 725 23.45 25.22 26.21
N THR A 726 24.75 25.17 26.54
CA THR A 726 25.66 24.09 26.11
C THR A 726 25.19 22.74 26.66
N PHE A 727 24.87 22.68 27.96
CA PHE A 727 24.33 21.47 28.59
C PHE A 727 23.03 21.00 27.91
N SER A 728 22.09 21.92 27.65
CA SER A 728 20.83 21.58 26.95
C SER A 728 21.05 21.02 25.55
N SER A 729 22.00 21.55 24.77
CA SER A 729 22.28 21.02 23.42
C SER A 729 22.84 19.60 23.45
N SER A 730 23.89 19.36 24.26
CA SER A 730 24.51 18.05 24.38
C SER A 730 23.57 16.97 24.94
N PHE A 731 22.59 17.35 25.76
CA PHE A 731 21.59 16.45 26.29
C PHE A 731 20.61 15.95 25.21
N GLU A 732 20.23 16.82 24.28
CA GLU A 732 19.32 16.45 23.19
C GLU A 732 20.00 15.58 22.12
N ASP A 733 21.26 15.90 21.77
CA ASP A 733 22.06 15.05 20.89
C ASP A 733 22.28 13.66 21.51
N ALA A 734 22.53 13.59 22.83
CA ALA A 734 22.65 12.33 23.55
C ALA A 734 21.35 11.50 23.56
N LYS A 735 20.17 12.15 23.65
CA LYS A 735 18.86 11.48 23.56
C LYS A 735 18.64 10.85 22.19
N VAL A 736 18.96 11.57 21.12
CA VAL A 736 18.86 11.05 19.74
C VAL A 736 19.87 9.91 19.52
N ALA A 737 21.12 10.08 19.96
CA ALA A 737 22.16 9.06 19.84
C ALA A 737 21.81 7.78 20.61
N HIS A 738 21.32 7.88 21.85
CA HIS A 738 20.87 6.74 22.66
C HIS A 738 19.75 5.96 21.95
N ALA A 739 18.70 6.65 21.48
CA ALA A 739 17.60 6.02 20.77
C ALA A 739 18.06 5.32 19.47
N ALA A 740 18.93 5.99 18.68
CA ALA A 740 19.45 5.43 17.43
C ALA A 740 20.34 4.20 17.64
N ILE A 741 21.30 4.27 18.58
CA ILE A 741 22.25 3.17 18.85
C ILE A 741 21.50 1.96 19.42
N GLY A 742 20.56 2.16 20.35
CA GLY A 742 19.73 1.09 20.91
C GLY A 742 18.85 0.41 19.86
N ALA A 743 18.19 1.20 19.00
CA ALA A 743 17.40 0.68 17.89
C ALA A 743 18.26 -0.13 16.89
N ILE A 744 19.44 0.36 16.49
CA ILE A 744 20.33 -0.38 15.57
C ILE A 744 20.78 -1.71 16.19
N ALA A 745 21.12 -1.72 17.48
CA ALA A 745 21.55 -2.93 18.17
C ALA A 745 20.47 -4.04 18.18
N PHE A 746 19.23 -3.71 18.59
CA PHE A 746 18.16 -4.72 18.75
C PHE A 746 17.31 -4.98 17.50
N LEU A 747 17.16 -4.01 16.60
CA LEU A 747 16.39 -4.20 15.37
C LEU A 747 17.22 -4.80 14.23
N PHE A 748 18.55 -4.66 14.25
CA PHE A 748 19.40 -5.13 13.16
C PHE A 748 20.53 -6.06 13.63
N ILE A 749 21.46 -5.58 14.48
CA ILE A 749 22.73 -6.29 14.75
C ILE A 749 22.52 -7.62 15.50
N PHE A 750 21.76 -7.62 16.60
CA PHE A 750 21.49 -8.85 17.35
C PHE A 750 20.64 -9.88 16.56
N PRO A 751 19.51 -9.50 15.91
CA PRO A 751 18.75 -10.40 15.03
C PRO A 751 19.59 -11.01 13.91
N PHE A 752 20.35 -10.18 13.18
CA PHE A 752 21.16 -10.62 12.05
C PHE A 752 22.19 -11.67 12.47
N GLY A 753 22.92 -11.43 13.58
CA GLY A 753 23.87 -12.40 14.12
C GLY A 753 23.24 -13.71 14.60
N GLY A 754 21.96 -13.70 15.00
CA GLY A 754 21.20 -14.90 15.36
C GLY A 754 20.59 -15.66 14.16
N ILE A 755 20.20 -14.93 13.10
CA ILE A 755 19.69 -15.47 11.84
C ILE A 755 20.80 -16.11 11.01
N ILE A 756 21.94 -15.42 10.85
CA ILE A 756 23.01 -15.82 9.92
C ILE A 756 23.62 -17.18 10.29
N ILE A 757 23.71 -17.50 11.60
CA ILE A 757 24.19 -18.79 12.12
C ILE A 757 23.20 -19.96 11.91
N LYS A 758 21.96 -19.68 11.48
CA LYS A 758 21.02 -20.71 11.02
C LYS A 758 21.03 -20.87 9.51
N VAL A 759 21.04 -19.76 8.77
CA VAL A 759 20.81 -19.75 7.32
C VAL A 759 22.08 -20.06 6.51
N TRP A 760 23.26 -19.57 6.95
CA TRP A 760 24.50 -19.63 6.14
C TRP A 760 25.47 -20.74 6.57
N PRO A 761 25.59 -21.87 5.83
CA PRO A 761 26.47 -22.98 6.18
C PRO A 761 27.95 -22.71 5.81
N HIS A 762 28.59 -21.76 6.50
CA HIS A 762 29.98 -21.37 6.26
C HIS A 762 30.95 -21.85 7.35
N ARG A 763 32.17 -22.28 6.96
CA ARG A 763 33.20 -22.86 7.87
C ARG A 763 33.65 -21.95 9.02
N HIS A 764 33.37 -20.65 8.95
CA HIS A 764 33.72 -19.67 10.00
C HIS A 764 32.49 -19.02 10.63
N ILE A 765 31.27 -19.54 10.39
CA ILE A 765 30.02 -18.88 10.80
C ILE A 765 29.92 -18.63 12.31
N ALA A 766 30.48 -19.51 13.14
CA ALA A 766 30.52 -19.32 14.60
C ALA A 766 31.38 -18.12 15.03
N TRP A 767 32.47 -17.82 14.31
CA TRP A 767 33.31 -16.63 14.54
C TRP A 767 32.67 -15.36 13.98
N ILE A 768 32.01 -15.45 12.81
CA ILE A 768 31.24 -14.34 12.22
C ILE A 768 30.12 -13.92 13.16
N HIS A 769 29.32 -14.89 13.65
CA HIS A 769 28.32 -14.69 14.69
C HIS A 769 28.93 -14.07 15.96
N ALA A 770 30.03 -14.60 16.49
CA ALA A 770 30.68 -14.04 17.68
C ALA A 770 31.12 -12.58 17.49
N ALA A 771 31.66 -12.22 16.32
CA ALA A 771 32.04 -10.85 16.00
C ALA A 771 30.82 -9.91 15.90
N ILE A 772 29.73 -10.33 15.22
CA ILE A 772 28.50 -9.54 15.11
C ILE A 772 27.86 -9.33 16.49
N GLN A 773 27.79 -10.37 17.33
CA GLN A 773 27.22 -10.25 18.67
C GLN A 773 28.10 -9.41 19.61
N ALA A 774 29.43 -9.47 19.48
CA ALA A 774 30.35 -8.61 20.22
C ALA A 774 30.22 -7.13 19.79
N PHE A 775 30.03 -6.87 18.50
CA PHE A 775 29.76 -5.52 17.99
C PHE A 775 28.41 -4.99 18.50
N GLY A 776 27.35 -5.80 18.48
CA GLY A 776 26.05 -5.46 19.06
C GLY A 776 26.13 -5.17 20.56
N LEU A 777 26.93 -5.94 21.31
CA LEU A 777 27.18 -5.70 22.73
C LEU A 777 27.96 -4.39 22.97
N ALA A 778 28.95 -4.08 22.13
CA ALA A 778 29.67 -2.81 22.21
C ALA A 778 28.76 -1.60 21.92
N MET A 779 27.89 -1.68 20.91
CA MET A 779 26.86 -0.68 20.66
C MET A 779 25.90 -0.55 21.85
N TYR A 780 25.47 -1.67 22.43
CA TYR A 780 24.56 -1.64 23.57
C TYR A 780 25.20 -1.07 24.84
N LEU A 781 26.48 -1.32 25.09
CA LEU A 781 27.23 -0.68 26.18
C LEU A 781 27.35 0.84 25.99
N ALA A 782 27.55 1.32 24.76
CA ALA A 782 27.53 2.76 24.46
C ALA A 782 26.12 3.37 24.67
N CYS A 783 25.08 2.68 24.20
CA CYS A 783 23.68 3.05 24.43
C CYS A 783 23.36 3.14 25.93
N LEU A 784 23.77 2.13 26.72
CA LEU A 784 23.56 2.12 28.17
C LEU A 784 24.38 3.19 28.89
N GLY A 785 25.61 3.48 28.44
CA GLY A 785 26.42 4.58 28.98
C GLY A 785 25.72 5.94 28.86
N LEU A 786 25.14 6.23 27.68
CA LEU A 786 24.30 7.41 27.49
C LEU A 786 23.04 7.37 28.37
N GLY A 787 22.39 6.20 28.47
CA GLY A 787 21.18 6.01 29.29
C GLY A 787 21.43 6.21 30.80
N LEU A 788 22.56 5.73 31.31
CA LEU A 788 23.00 5.92 32.69
C LEU A 788 23.33 7.40 32.97
N TRP A 789 24.05 8.07 32.06
CA TRP A 789 24.34 9.49 32.18
C TRP A 789 23.06 10.34 32.17
N MET A 790 22.20 10.19 31.16
CA MET A 790 20.93 10.93 31.09
C MET A 790 20.02 10.61 32.28
N GLY A 791 19.96 9.33 32.67
CA GLY A 791 19.13 8.87 33.77
C GLY A 791 19.59 9.38 35.13
N SER A 792 20.89 9.63 35.32
CA SER A 792 21.40 10.26 36.53
C SER A 792 21.02 11.75 36.60
N GLN A 793 21.04 12.46 35.47
CA GLN A 793 20.62 13.88 35.40
C GLN A 793 19.11 14.07 35.61
N LEU A 794 18.28 13.10 35.16
CA LEU A 794 16.82 13.17 35.27
C LEU A 794 16.25 12.37 36.47
N HIS A 795 17.11 11.77 37.30
CA HIS A 795 16.72 10.83 38.36
C HIS A 795 15.84 9.64 37.89
N THR A 796 15.88 9.26 36.61
CA THR A 796 15.02 8.22 36.01
C THR A 796 15.58 6.80 36.06
N LEU A 797 16.76 6.58 36.66
CA LEU A 797 17.43 5.26 36.74
C LEU A 797 16.59 4.12 37.34
N HIS A 798 15.51 4.45 38.07
CA HIS A 798 14.57 3.51 38.68
C HIS A 798 13.34 3.19 37.81
N ARG A 799 13.18 3.81 36.63
CA ARG A 799 12.02 3.62 35.74
C ARG A 799 12.14 2.31 34.96
N TYR A 800 11.00 1.73 34.56
CA TYR A 800 10.93 0.43 33.88
C TYR A 800 11.89 0.26 32.70
N HIS A 801 12.09 1.30 31.89
CA HIS A 801 13.05 1.29 30.79
C HIS A 801 14.50 1.00 31.27
N ALA A 802 14.98 1.78 32.24
CA ALA A 802 16.31 1.57 32.81
C ALA A 802 16.44 0.18 33.48
N LEU A 803 15.41 -0.25 34.22
CA LEU A 803 15.38 -1.56 34.88
C LEU A 803 15.44 -2.73 33.89
N VAL A 804 14.65 -2.69 32.81
CA VAL A 804 14.68 -3.72 31.75
C VAL A 804 16.02 -3.68 31.03
N GLY A 805 16.56 -2.49 30.76
CA GLY A 805 17.90 -2.31 30.20
C GLY A 805 19.01 -3.01 31.03
N TYR A 806 19.00 -2.88 32.36
CA TYR A 806 19.95 -3.57 33.24
C TYR A 806 19.79 -5.10 33.20
N VAL A 807 18.55 -5.61 33.18
CA VAL A 807 18.26 -7.04 33.04
C VAL A 807 18.79 -7.57 31.70
N VAL A 808 18.54 -6.84 30.61
CA VAL A 808 19.03 -7.18 29.27
C VAL A 808 20.56 -7.16 29.21
N LEU A 809 21.24 -6.19 29.86
CA LEU A 809 22.70 -6.21 29.98
C LEU A 809 23.18 -7.47 30.72
N ALA A 810 22.62 -7.78 31.89
CA ALA A 810 23.05 -8.92 32.69
C ALA A 810 22.91 -10.24 31.90
N MET A 811 21.79 -10.40 31.17
CA MET A 811 21.58 -11.56 30.29
C MET A 811 22.58 -11.61 29.13
N LEU A 812 22.88 -10.49 28.47
CA LEU A 812 23.84 -10.41 27.37
C LEU A 812 25.30 -10.57 27.84
N ALA A 813 25.66 -10.11 29.04
CA ALA A 813 27.00 -10.29 29.62
C ALA A 813 27.28 -11.76 29.98
N VAL A 814 26.25 -12.55 30.29
CA VAL A 814 26.35 -13.99 30.53
C VAL A 814 26.46 -14.81 29.22
N GLN A 815 25.98 -14.27 28.08
CA GLN A 815 25.99 -14.99 26.78
C GLN A 815 27.39 -15.49 26.33
N PRO A 816 28.49 -14.71 26.42
CA PRO A 816 29.83 -15.20 26.12
C PRO A 816 30.30 -16.29 27.09
N LEU A 817 30.06 -16.13 28.39
CA LEU A 817 30.51 -17.06 29.44
C LEU A 817 29.94 -18.47 29.23
N LEU A 818 28.67 -18.57 28.85
CA LEU A 818 27.98 -19.83 28.49
C LEU A 818 28.56 -20.55 27.26
N LYS A 819 29.55 -19.95 26.57
CA LYS A 819 30.18 -20.44 25.35
C LYS A 819 31.72 -20.44 25.44
N MET A 820 32.27 -20.11 26.61
CA MET A 820 33.72 -20.08 26.84
C MET A 820 34.28 -21.50 26.84
N HIS A 821 34.87 -21.90 25.71
CA HIS A 821 35.46 -23.22 25.46
C HIS A 821 36.45 -23.69 26.56
N TRP A 822 37.02 -22.76 27.34
CA TRP A 822 37.83 -23.07 28.51
C TRP A 822 37.11 -23.90 29.59
N PHE A 823 35.79 -23.72 29.77
CA PHE A 823 34.97 -24.56 30.65
C PHE A 823 34.50 -25.86 29.96
N HIS A 824 34.43 -25.90 28.63
CA HIS A 824 33.91 -27.05 27.87
C HIS A 824 34.84 -28.27 27.88
N ALA A 825 36.15 -28.09 28.07
CA ALA A 825 37.11 -29.18 28.03
C ALA A 825 37.12 -30.05 29.29
N SER A 826 36.72 -29.49 30.44
CA SER A 826 36.97 -30.07 31.76
C SER A 826 35.74 -30.66 32.46
N ILE A 827 34.53 -30.48 31.91
CA ILE A 827 33.27 -30.87 32.55
C ILE A 827 32.34 -31.57 31.53
N PRO A 828 32.20 -32.91 31.55
CA PRO A 828 31.39 -33.66 30.57
C PRO A 828 29.89 -33.30 30.52
N ARG A 829 29.36 -32.60 31.52
CA ARG A 829 27.93 -32.20 31.60
C ARG A 829 27.59 -30.91 30.84
N VAL A 830 28.57 -30.24 30.22
CA VAL A 830 28.43 -28.88 29.65
C VAL A 830 27.45 -28.78 28.45
N ALA A 831 27.01 -29.90 27.86
CA ALA A 831 25.94 -29.90 26.85
C ALA A 831 24.64 -29.21 27.31
N ALA A 832 24.37 -29.18 28.63
CA ALA A 832 23.20 -28.52 29.22
C ALA A 832 23.18 -26.99 29.06
N PHE A 833 24.32 -26.33 28.83
CA PHE A 833 24.38 -24.86 28.71
C PHE A 833 23.98 -24.34 27.31
N MET A 834 24.02 -25.18 26.26
CA MET A 834 23.68 -24.72 24.91
C MET A 834 22.19 -24.35 24.74
N PRO A 835 21.21 -25.10 25.29
CA PRO A 835 19.82 -24.65 25.36
C PRO A 835 19.65 -23.35 26.15
N ILE A 836 20.39 -23.18 27.25
CA ILE A 836 20.34 -21.98 28.11
C ILE A 836 20.84 -20.75 27.34
N HIS A 837 21.99 -20.84 26.66
CA HIS A 837 22.52 -19.81 25.77
C HIS A 837 21.48 -19.40 24.71
N VAL A 838 20.86 -20.37 24.02
CA VAL A 838 19.85 -20.11 22.99
C VAL A 838 18.58 -19.45 23.55
N TRP A 839 18.08 -19.89 24.71
CA TRP A 839 16.86 -19.31 25.29
C TRP A 839 17.09 -17.92 25.89
N ILE A 840 18.19 -17.71 26.62
CA ILE A 840 18.55 -16.38 27.14
C ILE A 840 18.68 -15.38 25.98
N GLY A 841 19.38 -15.74 24.88
CA GLY A 841 19.54 -14.85 23.72
C GLY A 841 18.21 -14.50 23.04
N ARG A 842 17.26 -15.45 22.96
CA ARG A 842 15.90 -15.19 22.46
C ARG A 842 15.12 -14.22 23.35
N VAL A 843 15.18 -14.39 24.67
CA VAL A 843 14.46 -13.54 25.62
C VAL A 843 15.12 -12.15 25.71
N SER A 844 16.45 -12.03 25.69
CA SER A 844 17.15 -10.75 25.61
C SER A 844 16.77 -9.94 24.39
N LEU A 845 16.62 -10.59 23.22
CA LEU A 845 16.19 -9.91 22.00
C LEU A 845 14.75 -9.39 22.12
N MET A 846 13.82 -10.21 22.62
CA MET A 846 12.44 -9.81 22.85
C MET A 846 12.34 -8.63 23.83
N LEU A 847 13.06 -8.72 24.96
CA LEU A 847 13.08 -7.67 25.97
C LEU A 847 13.69 -6.37 25.45
N GLY A 848 14.79 -6.41 24.68
CA GLY A 848 15.39 -5.20 24.11
C GLY A 848 14.50 -4.50 23.07
N ILE A 849 13.73 -5.25 22.28
CA ILE A 849 12.73 -4.67 21.36
C ILE A 849 11.60 -3.99 22.15
N ILE A 850 11.09 -4.64 23.20
CA ILE A 850 10.08 -4.06 24.10
C ILE A 850 10.64 -2.82 24.81
N ASP A 851 11.91 -2.85 25.22
CA ASP A 851 12.56 -1.80 26.00
C ASP A 851 12.71 -0.48 25.23
N GLY A 852 13.07 -0.52 23.94
CA GLY A 852 13.04 0.70 23.12
C GLY A 852 11.63 1.31 23.02
N GLY A 853 10.58 0.49 23.04
CA GLY A 853 9.19 0.94 23.18
C GLY A 853 8.90 1.59 24.54
N LEU A 854 9.46 1.06 25.62
CA LEU A 854 9.43 1.70 26.95
C LEU A 854 10.22 3.02 26.98
N GLY A 855 11.31 3.13 26.22
CA GLY A 855 12.08 4.36 26.01
C GLY A 855 11.25 5.47 25.35
N PHE A 856 10.55 5.17 24.26
CA PHE A 856 9.59 6.11 23.65
C PHE A 856 8.47 6.53 24.62
N ARG A 857 7.98 5.61 25.45
CA ARG A 857 6.98 5.92 26.50
C ARG A 857 7.57 6.83 27.59
N LEU A 858 8.78 6.55 28.06
CA LEU A 858 9.47 7.37 29.07
C LEU A 858 9.73 8.78 28.54
N SER A 859 10.25 8.92 27.32
CA SER A 859 10.47 10.22 26.67
C SER A 859 9.17 11.02 26.50
N ALA A 860 8.02 10.36 26.29
CA ALA A 860 6.73 11.03 26.25
C ALA A 860 6.25 11.51 27.64
N THR A 861 6.62 10.81 28.72
CA THR A 861 6.27 11.22 30.10
C THR A 861 7.17 12.29 30.72
N LEU A 862 8.37 12.51 30.17
CA LEU A 862 9.34 13.49 30.71
C LEU A 862 9.09 14.92 30.22
N GLY A 863 8.51 15.07 29.03
CA GLY A 863 8.37 16.38 28.37
C GLY A 863 9.68 16.91 27.77
N GLY A 864 9.57 18.02 27.03
CA GLY A 864 10.68 18.68 26.34
C GLY A 864 10.87 18.27 24.87
N PRO A 865 11.76 18.97 24.12
CA PRO A 865 12.22 18.58 22.79
C PRO A 865 13.09 17.29 22.83
N PRO A 866 13.49 16.73 21.68
CA PRO A 866 12.62 16.62 20.53
C PRO A 866 11.41 15.78 20.95
N HIS A 867 10.22 16.34 20.80
CA HIS A 867 8.97 15.62 21.02
C HIS A 867 8.80 14.61 19.88
N TRP A 868 9.20 13.35 20.12
CA TRP A 868 9.11 12.28 19.14
C TRP A 868 7.68 12.17 18.58
N SER A 869 7.54 12.52 17.30
CA SER A 869 6.27 12.42 16.57
C SER A 869 5.76 10.98 16.58
N GLN A 870 4.45 10.81 16.40
CA GLN A 870 3.86 9.46 16.40
C GLN A 870 4.45 8.58 15.29
N GLY A 871 4.87 9.17 14.16
CA GLY A 871 5.55 8.46 13.07
C GLY A 871 6.80 7.69 13.52
N TRP A 872 7.65 8.26 14.38
CA TRP A 872 8.84 7.56 14.88
C TRP A 872 8.48 6.35 15.77
N LYS A 873 7.45 6.49 16.61
CA LYS A 873 6.98 5.42 17.51
C LYS A 873 6.32 4.28 16.72
N ILE A 874 5.50 4.63 15.72
CA ILE A 874 4.87 3.68 14.79
C ILE A 874 5.94 2.95 13.98
N THR A 875 6.92 3.67 13.43
CA THR A 875 8.05 3.09 12.67
C THR A 875 8.84 2.09 13.52
N TYR A 876 9.21 2.45 14.75
CA TYR A 876 9.90 1.54 15.66
C TYR A 876 9.06 0.29 15.97
N GLY A 877 7.76 0.46 16.25
CA GLY A 877 6.85 -0.65 16.53
C GLY A 877 6.69 -1.62 15.35
N ILE A 878 6.52 -1.10 14.13
CA ILE A 878 6.40 -1.90 12.91
C ILE A 878 7.71 -2.65 12.63
N VAL A 879 8.86 -1.96 12.65
CA VAL A 879 10.16 -2.60 12.40
C VAL A 879 10.48 -3.65 13.48
N GLY A 880 10.22 -3.36 14.75
CA GLY A 880 10.37 -4.32 15.85
C GLY A 880 9.51 -5.58 15.70
N GLY A 881 8.24 -5.40 15.30
CA GLY A 881 7.33 -6.51 15.00
C GLY A 881 7.83 -7.38 13.85
N ILE A 882 8.17 -6.76 12.70
CA ILE A 882 8.67 -7.47 11.51
C ILE A 882 9.97 -8.23 11.83
N VAL A 883 10.94 -7.57 12.47
CA VAL A 883 12.23 -8.17 12.85
C VAL A 883 12.03 -9.36 13.79
N TRP A 884 11.16 -9.24 14.78
CA TRP A 884 10.84 -10.34 15.70
C TRP A 884 10.16 -11.52 14.96
N CYS A 885 9.19 -11.25 14.10
CA CYS A 885 8.53 -12.27 13.29
C CYS A 885 9.48 -13.00 12.34
N VAL A 886 10.37 -12.28 11.64
CA VAL A 886 11.41 -12.88 10.77
C VAL A 886 12.39 -13.72 11.59
N TYR A 887 12.86 -13.21 12.74
CA TYR A 887 13.73 -13.95 13.65
C TYR A 887 13.08 -15.24 14.17
N VAL A 888 11.80 -15.18 14.56
CA VAL A 888 11.00 -16.34 14.98
C VAL A 888 10.83 -17.35 13.85
N ALA A 889 10.45 -16.91 12.65
CA ALA A 889 10.26 -17.79 11.49
C ALA A 889 11.54 -18.54 11.11
N VAL A 890 12.69 -17.86 11.08
CA VAL A 890 13.99 -18.50 10.80
C VAL A 890 14.45 -19.39 11.95
N CYS A 891 14.40 -18.91 13.20
CA CYS A 891 15.01 -19.59 14.34
C CYS A 891 14.16 -20.69 14.98
N LEU A 892 12.88 -20.80 14.64
CA LEU A 892 11.97 -21.87 15.07
C LEU A 892 11.43 -22.66 13.88
N VAL A 893 10.71 -22.01 12.95
CA VAL A 893 9.94 -22.72 11.91
C VAL A 893 10.88 -23.39 10.89
N TRP A 894 11.81 -22.65 10.27
CA TRP A 894 12.71 -23.20 9.25
C TRP A 894 13.60 -24.33 9.78
N VAL A 895 14.11 -24.21 11.02
CA VAL A 895 14.97 -25.23 11.65
C VAL A 895 14.21 -26.52 11.96
N GLU A 896 13.00 -26.46 12.52
CA GLU A 896 12.22 -27.66 12.84
C GLU A 896 11.59 -28.31 11.58
N LEU A 897 11.21 -27.52 10.56
CA LEU A 897 10.80 -28.08 9.26
C LEU A 897 11.96 -28.84 8.59
N LYS A 898 13.19 -28.32 8.66
CA LYS A 898 14.38 -28.99 8.10
C LYS A 898 14.73 -30.28 8.85
N LYS A 899 14.57 -30.31 10.18
CA LYS A 899 14.65 -31.54 10.98
C LYS A 899 13.60 -32.58 10.58
N LYS A 900 12.37 -32.16 10.24
CA LYS A 900 11.32 -33.07 9.76
C LYS A 900 11.66 -33.65 8.38
N LYS A 901 12.11 -32.84 7.41
CA LYS A 901 12.52 -33.33 6.07
C LYS A 901 13.67 -34.36 6.12
N ASN A 902 14.57 -34.27 7.10
CA ASN A 902 15.67 -35.24 7.26
C ASN A 902 15.28 -36.54 8.01
N LYS A 903 14.02 -36.70 8.43
CA LYS A 903 13.50 -37.99 8.93
C LYS A 903 12.76 -38.73 7.82
N VAL A 904 13.47 -39.57 7.09
CA VAL A 904 12.87 -40.55 6.18
C VAL A 904 11.88 -41.42 6.98
N PRO A 905 10.61 -41.57 6.56
CA PRO A 905 9.69 -42.49 7.21
C PRO A 905 10.23 -43.92 7.11
N ARG A 906 10.38 -44.59 8.25
CA ARG A 906 10.76 -46.00 8.27
C ARG A 906 9.57 -46.80 7.75
N ALA A 907 9.65 -47.29 6.51
CA ALA A 907 8.57 -48.01 5.87
C ALA A 907 8.11 -49.20 6.73
N ALA A 908 6.80 -49.42 6.83
CA ALA A 908 6.26 -50.60 7.47
C ALA A 908 6.59 -51.85 6.63
N PRO A 909 6.89 -53.01 7.26
CA PRO A 909 7.07 -54.25 6.52
C PRO A 909 5.78 -54.64 5.79
N PRO A 910 5.84 -55.14 4.55
CA PRO A 910 4.66 -55.59 3.83
C PRO A 910 4.03 -56.81 4.52
N SER A 911 2.70 -56.90 4.45
CA SER A 911 1.94 -58.05 4.95
C SER A 911 2.27 -59.32 4.15
N PRO A 912 2.47 -60.49 4.79
CA PRO A 912 2.69 -61.74 4.06
C PRO A 912 1.51 -62.10 3.17
N GLY A 913 1.78 -62.45 1.90
CA GLY A 913 0.77 -63.03 0.99
C GLY A 913 0.22 -62.13 -0.12
N ALA A 914 0.66 -60.88 -0.25
CA ALA A 914 0.33 -60.07 -1.44
C ALA A 914 1.19 -60.50 -2.65
N PRO A 915 0.59 -60.80 -3.83
CA PRO A 915 1.35 -61.08 -5.05
C PRO A 915 2.03 -59.80 -5.58
N PRO A 916 3.14 -59.93 -6.33
CA PRO A 916 3.82 -58.77 -6.93
C PRO A 916 2.94 -58.11 -8.01
N PRO A 917 3.02 -56.77 -8.19
CA PRO A 917 2.40 -56.09 -9.31
C PRO A 917 3.11 -56.44 -10.64
N PRO A 918 2.44 -56.31 -11.80
CA PRO A 918 3.05 -56.54 -13.11
C PRO A 918 4.27 -55.65 -13.37
N GLU A 919 5.26 -56.22 -14.06
CA GLU A 919 6.59 -55.61 -14.28
C GLU A 919 6.53 -54.32 -15.12
N ASP A 920 5.51 -54.20 -15.97
CA ASP A 920 5.21 -53.08 -16.84
C ASP A 920 4.90 -51.76 -16.09
N LEU A 921 4.59 -51.80 -14.79
CA LEU A 921 4.39 -50.57 -13.99
C LEU A 921 5.70 -49.97 -13.43
N VAL A 922 6.79 -50.75 -13.35
CA VAL A 922 8.04 -50.32 -12.71
C VAL A 922 8.83 -49.34 -13.59
N VAL A 923 8.76 -49.50 -14.91
CA VAL A 923 9.49 -48.66 -15.88
C VAL A 923 8.90 -47.23 -15.96
N ALA A 924 7.59 -47.08 -15.75
CA ALA A 924 6.90 -45.79 -15.87
C ALA A 924 7.34 -44.74 -14.83
N LEU A 925 7.81 -45.18 -13.66
CA LEU A 925 8.31 -44.31 -12.59
C LEU A 925 9.81 -43.97 -12.71
N ALA A 926 10.57 -44.74 -13.50
CA ALA A 926 12.02 -44.54 -13.66
C ALA A 926 12.38 -43.43 -14.68
N LEU A 927 11.45 -43.05 -15.56
CA LEU A 927 11.68 -42.06 -16.63
C LEU A 927 11.28 -40.62 -16.25
N ALA A 928 10.81 -40.40 -15.02
CA ALA A 928 10.06 -39.19 -14.64
C ALA A 928 10.82 -38.18 -13.73
N ASP A 929 12.16 -38.24 -13.62
CA ASP A 929 12.92 -37.28 -12.78
C ASP A 929 14.25 -36.76 -13.37
N HIS A 930 14.42 -36.82 -14.69
CA HIS A 930 15.70 -36.45 -15.31
C HIS A 930 16.04 -34.94 -15.23
N GLN A 931 15.06 -34.10 -14.86
CA GLN A 931 15.22 -32.66 -14.69
C GLN A 931 15.74 -32.30 -13.28
N HIS A 932 15.23 -32.93 -12.21
CA HIS A 932 15.63 -32.61 -10.84
C HIS A 932 17.09 -32.99 -10.54
N VAL A 933 17.58 -34.07 -11.18
CA VAL A 933 18.99 -34.48 -11.12
C VAL A 933 19.92 -33.43 -11.75
N ARG A 934 19.52 -32.81 -12.88
CA ARG A 934 20.26 -31.66 -13.46
C ARG A 934 20.23 -30.46 -12.50
N ASP A 935 19.04 -30.10 -12.04
CA ASP A 935 18.78 -29.00 -11.10
C ASP A 935 19.56 -29.13 -9.76
N MET A 936 19.93 -30.34 -9.35
CA MET A 936 20.82 -30.59 -8.21
C MET A 936 22.31 -30.51 -8.58
N SER A 937 22.70 -30.99 -9.77
CA SER A 937 24.10 -30.99 -10.21
C SER A 937 24.68 -29.58 -10.37
N GLU A 938 23.89 -28.64 -10.89
CA GLU A 938 24.31 -27.24 -11.09
C GLU A 938 24.36 -26.43 -9.78
N ARG A 939 23.61 -26.85 -8.75
CA ARG A 939 23.53 -26.13 -7.46
C ARG A 939 24.63 -26.46 -6.47
N TYR A 940 25.41 -27.53 -6.68
CA TYR A 940 26.47 -27.97 -5.75
C TYR A 940 27.83 -28.28 -6.41
N PRO A 941 28.41 -27.37 -7.22
CA PRO A 941 29.79 -27.52 -7.67
C PRO A 941 30.75 -27.50 -6.47
N LYS A 942 31.62 -28.51 -6.38
CA LYS A 942 32.69 -28.72 -5.37
C LYS A 942 32.25 -29.28 -4.01
N LYS A 943 31.94 -30.59 -3.97
CA LYS A 943 32.33 -31.46 -2.84
C LYS A 943 32.47 -32.95 -3.22
N THR A 944 33.72 -33.35 -3.44
CA THR A 944 34.28 -34.72 -3.24
C THR A 944 33.40 -35.93 -3.60
N ALA A 945 33.64 -36.50 -4.78
CA ALA A 945 33.09 -37.79 -5.21
C ALA A 945 33.79 -38.98 -4.53
N ALA A 946 33.50 -39.21 -3.24
CA ALA A 946 34.17 -40.22 -2.42
C ALA A 946 33.25 -41.11 -1.55
N GLU A 947 31.96 -40.76 -1.39
CA GLU A 947 31.05 -41.45 -0.45
C GLU A 947 29.74 -41.94 -1.10
N ILE A 948 29.64 -41.94 -2.43
CA ILE A 948 28.47 -42.46 -3.18
C ILE A 948 28.89 -43.74 -3.95
N VAL A 949 29.38 -44.75 -3.23
CA VAL A 949 29.84 -46.04 -3.80
C VAL A 949 29.39 -47.21 -2.92
N VAL A 950 28.07 -47.32 -2.70
CA VAL A 950 27.40 -48.55 -2.22
C VAL A 950 26.07 -48.67 -2.98
N THR A 951 25.61 -49.89 -3.28
CA THR A 951 24.36 -50.19 -4.04
C THR A 951 24.29 -49.69 -5.49
N ALA A 952 25.39 -49.79 -6.25
CA ALA A 952 25.39 -49.65 -7.72
C ALA A 952 26.42 -50.57 -8.42
N LYS A 953 26.57 -51.82 -7.95
CA LYS A 953 27.57 -52.78 -8.47
C LYS A 953 27.18 -54.25 -8.27
N ALA A 954 26.06 -54.66 -8.88
CA ALA A 954 25.56 -56.05 -8.83
C ALA A 954 24.57 -56.37 -9.98
N MET A 955 24.85 -55.93 -11.21
CA MET A 955 23.96 -56.21 -12.36
C MET A 955 24.66 -56.05 -13.74
N ASP A 956 25.98 -56.24 -13.77
CA ASP A 956 26.83 -55.97 -14.95
C ASP A 956 27.63 -57.23 -15.34
N SER A 957 26.88 -58.32 -15.57
CA SER A 957 27.38 -59.62 -16.05
C SER A 957 26.20 -60.53 -16.41
N ASP A 958 25.62 -60.38 -17.60
CA ASP A 958 25.01 -61.46 -18.42
C ASP A 958 24.34 -60.89 -19.70
N VAL A 959 24.11 -61.77 -20.67
CA VAL A 959 23.38 -61.53 -21.95
C VAL A 959 24.04 -60.56 -22.96
N GLU A 960 25.32 -60.77 -23.24
CA GLU A 960 25.91 -60.37 -24.52
C GLU A 960 25.52 -61.37 -25.62
N SER A 961 24.30 -61.27 -26.21
CA SER A 961 23.95 -61.86 -27.52
C SER A 961 22.48 -61.70 -27.96
N ALA A 962 22.17 -60.70 -28.80
CA ALA A 962 21.04 -60.72 -29.75
C ALA A 962 21.10 -59.51 -30.73
N ASN A 963 21.86 -59.64 -31.82
CA ASN A 963 21.88 -58.64 -32.91
C ASN A 963 20.90 -59.02 -34.04
N THR A 964 20.57 -58.05 -34.91
CA THR A 964 19.64 -58.15 -36.07
C THR A 964 18.14 -58.20 -35.67
N LEU A 965 17.15 -57.65 -36.41
CA LEU A 965 17.04 -57.18 -37.81
C LEU A 965 16.40 -55.74 -37.91
N PRO A 966 16.30 -55.10 -39.11
CA PRO A 966 16.42 -53.63 -39.23
C PRO A 966 15.13 -52.80 -39.47
N VAL A 967 15.33 -51.47 -39.45
CA VAL A 967 14.36 -50.39 -39.69
C VAL A 967 13.97 -50.20 -41.17
N THR A 968 12.71 -49.84 -41.45
CA THR A 968 12.28 -49.24 -42.73
C THR A 968 11.44 -47.96 -42.53
N PRO A 969 11.86 -46.77 -43.00
CA PRO A 969 11.10 -45.53 -42.87
C PRO A 969 10.35 -45.12 -44.17
N ARG A 970 9.16 -44.52 -44.06
CA ARG A 970 8.47 -43.87 -45.20
C ARG A 970 7.78 -42.54 -44.82
N ARG A 971 8.42 -41.44 -45.25
CA ARG A 971 7.93 -40.11 -45.69
C ARG A 971 6.77 -39.40 -44.93
N PRO A 972 6.96 -38.12 -44.53
CA PRO A 972 5.88 -37.22 -44.12
C PRO A 972 5.24 -36.47 -45.31
N SER A 973 4.06 -35.85 -45.11
CA SER A 973 3.42 -34.99 -46.11
C SER A 973 2.62 -33.81 -45.54
N ARG A 974 3.14 -32.59 -45.75
CA ARG A 974 2.49 -31.29 -45.99
C ARG A 974 1.28 -30.80 -45.14
N ALA A 975 1.47 -29.58 -44.61
CA ALA A 975 0.47 -28.49 -44.49
C ALA A 975 -0.67 -28.70 -43.45
N VAL A 976 -1.35 -27.66 -42.92
CA VAL A 976 -1.56 -26.27 -43.40
C VAL A 976 -1.24 -25.23 -42.32
N VAL A 977 -0.92 -24.00 -42.74
CA VAL A 977 -0.82 -22.80 -41.88
C VAL A 977 -2.13 -22.01 -41.96
N VAL A 978 -2.70 -21.68 -40.80
CA VAL A 978 -3.54 -20.50 -40.51
C VAL A 978 -3.15 -20.02 -39.12
#